data_AF-A5DAZ5-F1
#
_entry.id   AF-A5DAZ5-F1
#
_cell.length_a   1.000
_cell.length_b   1.000
_cell.length_c   1.000
_cell.angle_alpha   90.00
_cell.angle_beta   90.00
_cell.angle_gamma   90.00
#
_symmetry.space_group_name_H-M   'P 1'
#
loop_
_entity.id
_entity.type
_entity.pdbx_description
1 polymer ?
#
loop_
_entity_poly.entity_id
_entity_poly.type
_entity_poly.pdbx_seq_one_letter_code
_entity_poly.pdbx_strand_id
1 'polypeptide(L)'
;MSSLGDKGVEQYTVHPQIIHFHSDHLGKFSSLQNQVVVSEKPKATKKRRLRNDLIIEDRHYQGLENYYSPDETSKEEEPEYESDRWISLSHRSISVLADSPIDLSQYTEFNPNNFSTLEQDIYELKTNHIKLSADKTGELLYLNSTTLPSLRSDTLLSLNFTHKDLIPIKAELDILCLPASRLKYPHIDVKGPHFQLTFNVPDNKITINFDYHISIRESITSFFPPEISNKFSPLISLVSTTRPTQFEASHQYEQLADEPINPELFYKTVATHASRLPPVTQDFDIPELETNLLPFQKKTVGWLLQRENVVYDWETNRCIPVKLISDSFYASLEAVLKDGSTTGEEIDNQTSEFLNKICFGWIRITFHEETFWFNSFTGNLCSSKRMCQHLVTTYQYLESKRQQYSPAKGLLAEEMGLGKTVEVAALSLLHRRSLEDLNEPIEIRLRSYGDLKTVIKAKTTLVVAPDSILKQWVEEVMRLAPSLAVTVYQGVDKYPRLRGNAGMIAEYLRRFDIVFTTYTMISKELDYALYSARNKPTRTASKRKSMVNEAVDSKSSVDPGREELLQKYTAMFQLTIRTEKPKVANLKSGDDAETDYEKALQDELELSIEHNNIPDIYRNQEYQSPLMLSQFWRVVLDEVQMVSSKFSRAFQSAALIPRFHAWGVSGTPIKKDFNDLHSILKFLKLDPFCG
;
A
#
# COMPACT_ATOMS: atom_id res chain seq x y z
N MET A 1 17.32 -2.75 -29.32
CA MET A 1 18.65 -3.39 -29.30
C MET A 1 19.57 -2.60 -28.40
N SER A 2 19.76 -3.06 -27.17
CA SER A 2 20.91 -2.77 -26.31
C SER A 2 20.80 -3.71 -25.10
N SER A 3 21.22 -4.95 -25.30
CA SER A 3 21.52 -5.91 -24.23
C SER A 3 22.62 -5.30 -23.37
N LEU A 4 22.24 -4.59 -22.32
CA LEU A 4 23.16 -4.14 -21.29
C LEU A 4 23.69 -5.38 -20.56
N GLY A 5 25.01 -5.43 -20.46
CA GLY A 5 25.79 -6.65 -20.31
C GLY A 5 25.34 -7.52 -19.14
N ASP A 6 24.98 -8.76 -19.47
CA ASP A 6 25.34 -9.89 -18.63
C ASP A 6 26.81 -9.71 -18.27
N LYS A 7 27.13 -9.40 -17.01
CA LYS A 7 28.45 -9.76 -16.53
C LYS A 7 28.59 -11.25 -16.85
N GLY A 8 29.69 -11.60 -17.51
CA GLY A 8 30.12 -12.99 -17.58
C GLY A 8 30.09 -13.56 -16.16
N VAL A 9 29.66 -14.82 -16.07
CA VAL A 9 29.57 -15.62 -14.84
C VAL A 9 30.69 -15.24 -13.87
N GLU A 10 30.34 -14.66 -12.71
CA GLU A 10 31.35 -14.34 -11.69
C GLU A 10 31.83 -15.67 -11.09
N GLN A 11 33.03 -16.09 -11.50
CA GLN A 11 33.67 -17.31 -11.01
C GLN A 11 34.37 -17.03 -9.67
N TYR A 12 33.88 -17.66 -8.61
CA TYR A 12 34.51 -17.64 -7.30
C TYR A 12 35.13 -18.99 -7.00
N THR A 13 36.45 -19.02 -6.85
CA THR A 13 37.14 -20.19 -6.30
C THR A 13 37.20 -20.06 -4.79
N VAL A 14 36.53 -20.95 -4.06
CA VAL A 14 36.51 -20.92 -2.59
C VAL A 14 37.11 -22.21 -2.05
N HIS A 15 37.94 -22.09 -1.01
CA HIS A 15 38.56 -23.23 -0.34
C HIS A 15 37.83 -23.49 1.00
N PRO A 16 36.99 -24.53 1.10
CA PRO A 16 36.36 -24.90 2.36
C PRO A 16 37.42 -25.45 3.32
N GLN A 17 37.23 -25.21 4.62
CA GLN A 17 38.10 -25.74 5.66
C GLN A 17 37.86 -27.24 5.89
N ILE A 18 36.59 -27.67 5.81
CA ILE A 18 36.17 -29.04 6.07
C ILE A 18 35.01 -29.38 5.14
N ILE A 19 35.05 -30.57 4.54
CA ILE A 19 33.95 -31.15 3.76
C ILE A 19 33.53 -32.46 4.42
N HIS A 20 32.23 -32.64 4.67
CA HIS A 20 31.68 -33.94 5.06
C HIS A 20 30.83 -34.54 3.95
N PHE A 21 31.06 -35.83 3.67
CA PHE A 21 30.31 -36.61 2.70
C PHE A 21 29.43 -37.64 3.38
N HIS A 22 28.16 -37.70 2.96
CA HIS A 22 27.27 -38.82 3.28
C HIS A 22 27.18 -39.74 2.05
N SER A 23 28.20 -40.59 1.86
CA SER A 23 28.37 -41.48 0.70
C SER A 23 27.11 -42.28 0.35
N ASP A 24 26.44 -42.83 1.37
CA ASP A 24 25.29 -43.72 1.21
C ASP A 24 24.05 -43.01 0.66
N HIS A 25 23.89 -41.73 0.98
CA HIS A 25 22.77 -40.91 0.52
C HIS A 25 23.03 -40.37 -0.89
N LEU A 26 24.28 -40.03 -1.21
CA LEU A 26 24.67 -39.56 -2.54
C LEU A 26 24.48 -40.66 -3.61
N GLY A 27 24.86 -41.91 -3.32
CA GLY A 27 24.65 -43.04 -4.24
C GLY A 27 23.17 -43.38 -4.48
N LYS A 28 22.32 -43.25 -3.45
CA LYS A 28 20.86 -43.41 -3.58
C LYS A 28 20.23 -42.28 -4.39
N PHE A 29 20.73 -41.05 -4.23
CA PHE A 29 20.23 -39.88 -4.95
C PHE A 29 20.58 -39.95 -6.45
N SER A 30 21.83 -40.28 -6.79
CA SER A 30 22.29 -40.36 -8.19
C SER A 30 21.59 -41.47 -8.98
N SER A 31 21.39 -42.64 -8.37
CA SER A 31 20.65 -43.74 -9.01
C SER A 31 19.19 -43.40 -9.34
N LEU A 32 18.49 -42.70 -8.44
CA LEU A 32 17.09 -42.29 -8.65
C LEU A 32 16.97 -41.16 -9.68
N GLN A 33 17.93 -40.24 -9.72
CA GLN A 33 17.94 -39.18 -10.72
C GLN A 33 18.05 -39.73 -12.15
N ASN A 34 18.93 -40.72 -12.37
CA ASN A 34 19.06 -41.37 -13.68
C ASN A 34 17.76 -42.09 -14.12
N GLN A 35 16.97 -42.61 -13.17
CA GLN A 35 15.67 -43.23 -13.49
C GLN A 35 14.59 -42.22 -13.88
N VAL A 36 14.57 -41.04 -13.25
CA VAL A 36 13.58 -39.99 -13.54
C VAL A 36 13.78 -39.40 -14.94
N VAL A 37 15.04 -39.17 -15.35
CA VAL A 37 15.40 -38.66 -16.68
C VAL A 37 14.93 -39.58 -17.82
N VAL A 38 14.84 -40.89 -17.59
CA VAL A 38 14.38 -41.88 -18.59
C VAL A 38 12.85 -41.90 -18.72
N SER A 39 12.09 -41.26 -17.82
CA SER A 39 10.64 -41.43 -17.69
C SER A 39 9.75 -40.26 -18.15
N GLU A 40 10.30 -39.22 -18.78
CA GLU A 40 9.53 -38.04 -19.18
C GLU A 40 8.58 -38.29 -20.38
N LYS A 41 7.38 -38.82 -20.09
CA LYS A 41 6.14 -38.40 -20.75
C LYS A 41 5.22 -37.78 -19.70
N PRO A 42 4.70 -36.55 -19.90
CA PRO A 42 3.90 -35.89 -18.88
C PRO A 42 2.54 -36.58 -18.73
N LYS A 43 2.32 -37.24 -17.58
CA LYS A 43 0.96 -37.63 -17.18
C LYS A 43 0.24 -36.39 -16.66
N ALA A 44 -0.80 -35.98 -17.37
CA ALA A 44 -1.72 -34.93 -16.95
C ALA A 44 -2.34 -35.26 -15.58
N THR A 45 -1.84 -34.65 -14.52
CA THR A 45 -2.45 -34.73 -13.19
C THR A 45 -3.64 -33.79 -13.12
N LYS A 46 -4.84 -34.39 -12.94
CA LYS A 46 -6.09 -33.68 -12.65
C LYS A 46 -5.89 -32.71 -11.48
N LYS A 47 -6.14 -31.41 -11.72
CA LYS A 47 -6.28 -30.39 -10.66
C LYS A 47 -7.37 -30.85 -9.69
N ARG A 48 -6.95 -31.27 -8.49
CA ARG A 48 -7.84 -31.42 -7.34
C ARG A 48 -8.37 -30.03 -7.00
N ARG A 49 -9.69 -29.83 -7.11
CA ARG A 49 -10.37 -28.67 -6.51
C ARG A 49 -10.21 -28.80 -4.99
N LEU A 50 -9.24 -28.09 -4.42
CA LEU A 50 -9.17 -27.85 -2.99
C LEU A 50 -10.36 -26.95 -2.62
N ARG A 51 -11.15 -27.39 -1.64
CA ARG A 51 -12.15 -26.56 -0.97
C ARG A 51 -11.40 -25.45 -0.24
N ASN A 52 -11.50 -24.23 -0.74
CA ASN A 52 -11.02 -23.02 -0.07
C ASN A 52 -12.03 -22.59 1.00
N ASP A 53 -12.13 -23.39 2.06
CA ASP A 53 -12.77 -22.95 3.29
C ASP A 53 -11.63 -22.48 4.23
N LEU A 54 -11.57 -21.16 4.47
CA LEU A 54 -10.77 -20.50 5.49
C LEU A 54 -9.24 -20.52 5.34
N ILE A 55 -8.70 -19.87 4.31
CA ILE A 55 -7.29 -19.42 4.30
C ILE A 55 -7.22 -17.99 3.77
N ILE A 56 -6.66 -17.11 4.60
CA ILE A 56 -6.30 -15.72 4.30
C ILE A 56 -5.01 -15.78 3.47
N GLU A 57 -5.09 -15.87 2.14
CA GLU A 57 -3.93 -15.68 1.27
C GLU A 57 -4.32 -15.00 -0.04
N ASP A 58 -3.30 -14.37 -0.62
CA ASP A 58 -3.27 -13.41 -1.71
C ASP A 58 -3.81 -12.02 -1.32
N ARG A 59 -2.90 -11.11 -1.01
CA ARG A 59 -3.17 -9.68 -0.93
C ARG A 59 -2.50 -9.02 -2.14
N HIS A 60 -3.17 -9.03 -3.28
CA HIS A 60 -2.93 -7.99 -4.27
C HIS A 60 -3.59 -6.73 -3.71
N TYR A 61 -2.79 -5.87 -3.08
CA TYR A 61 -3.29 -4.61 -2.53
C TYR A 61 -3.02 -3.48 -3.51
N GLN A 62 -4.15 -2.94 -3.94
CA GLN A 62 -4.33 -1.92 -4.95
C GLN A 62 -4.14 -0.52 -4.36
N GLY A 63 -2.98 -0.26 -3.75
CA GLY A 63 -2.66 1.05 -3.16
C GLY A 63 -2.72 2.18 -4.19
N LEU A 64 -2.40 1.85 -5.44
CA LEU A 64 -2.67 2.70 -6.60
C LEU A 64 -4.13 2.59 -7.07
N GLU A 65 -4.78 1.42 -7.11
CA GLU A 65 -6.10 1.33 -7.76
C GLU A 65 -7.28 1.95 -7.00
N ASN A 66 -7.13 2.38 -5.75
CA ASN A 66 -8.17 3.21 -5.13
C ASN A 66 -8.19 4.67 -5.66
N TYR A 67 -7.12 5.08 -6.35
CA TYR A 67 -7.07 6.29 -7.20
C TYR A 67 -7.01 5.95 -8.70
N TYR A 68 -6.73 4.69 -9.03
CA TYR A 68 -6.59 4.15 -10.38
C TYR A 68 -7.44 2.87 -10.53
N SER A 69 -8.75 2.91 -10.30
CA SER A 69 -9.56 1.77 -10.73
C SER A 69 -9.91 2.02 -12.19
N PRO A 70 -9.42 1.23 -13.15
CA PRO A 70 -10.03 1.18 -14.46
C PRO A 70 -11.48 0.73 -14.25
N ASP A 71 -12.39 1.29 -15.03
CA ASP A 71 -13.72 0.71 -15.18
C ASP A 71 -13.53 -0.74 -15.67
N GLU A 72 -13.76 -1.75 -14.81
CA GLU A 72 -13.75 -3.17 -15.18
C GLU A 72 -14.94 -3.57 -16.10
N THR A 73 -15.62 -2.60 -16.73
CA THR A 73 -16.61 -2.83 -17.77
C THR A 73 -16.03 -2.71 -19.19
N SER A 74 -14.77 -2.31 -19.34
CA SER A 74 -14.00 -2.46 -20.56
C SER A 74 -12.75 -3.27 -20.25
N LYS A 75 -12.62 -4.44 -20.88
CA LYS A 75 -11.31 -5.07 -21.13
C LYS A 75 -10.53 -4.17 -22.10
N GLU A 76 -10.20 -2.97 -21.68
CA GLU A 76 -9.22 -2.15 -22.36
C GLU A 76 -7.87 -2.53 -21.78
N GLU A 77 -7.00 -2.90 -22.71
CA GLU A 77 -5.66 -3.42 -22.51
C GLU A 77 -4.93 -2.58 -21.46
N GLU A 78 -4.38 -3.21 -20.42
CA GLU A 78 -3.24 -2.63 -19.70
C GLU A 78 -2.28 -2.12 -20.78
N PRO A 79 -1.75 -0.88 -20.70
CA PRO A 79 -0.83 -0.40 -21.73
C PRO A 79 0.23 -1.49 -21.90
N GLU A 80 0.38 -2.01 -23.12
CA GLU A 80 1.46 -2.94 -23.48
C GLU A 80 2.79 -2.19 -23.28
N TYR A 81 3.20 -2.03 -22.02
CA TYR A 81 4.56 -1.65 -21.70
C TYR A 81 5.42 -2.77 -22.25
N GLU A 82 6.51 -2.43 -22.96
CA GLU A 82 7.59 -3.37 -23.28
C GLU A 82 7.96 -4.15 -22.00
N SER A 83 7.43 -5.37 -21.90
CA SER A 83 7.10 -5.94 -20.60
C SER A 83 8.21 -6.79 -20.00
N ASP A 84 9.38 -6.90 -20.64
CA ASP A 84 10.34 -7.95 -20.29
C ASP A 84 11.77 -7.45 -20.00
N ARG A 85 11.94 -6.28 -19.35
CA ARG A 85 13.25 -5.92 -18.80
C ARG A 85 13.47 -6.62 -17.45
N TRP A 86 14.28 -7.67 -17.48
CA TRP A 86 14.81 -8.37 -16.32
C TRP A 86 16.15 -7.76 -15.92
N ILE A 87 16.32 -7.47 -14.63
CA ILE A 87 17.57 -7.01 -14.02
C ILE A 87 18.25 -8.22 -13.40
N SER A 88 19.39 -8.59 -13.94
CA SER A 88 20.28 -9.59 -13.36
C SER A 88 20.91 -9.02 -12.09
N LEU A 89 20.54 -9.55 -10.93
CA LEU A 89 21.09 -9.12 -9.64
C LEU A 89 22.37 -9.87 -9.30
N SER A 90 22.39 -11.17 -9.58
CA SER A 90 23.57 -12.00 -9.43
C SER A 90 23.58 -13.15 -10.42
N HIS A 91 24.73 -13.39 -11.03
CA HIS A 91 25.03 -14.57 -11.84
C HIS A 91 26.38 -15.12 -11.38
N ARG A 92 26.35 -16.17 -10.56
CA ARG A 92 27.55 -16.71 -9.92
C ARG A 92 27.77 -18.16 -10.24
N SER A 93 29.05 -18.49 -10.43
CA SER A 93 29.57 -19.85 -10.45
C SER A 93 30.57 -19.99 -9.31
N ILE A 94 30.21 -20.79 -8.31
CA ILE A 94 31.10 -21.07 -7.18
C ILE A 94 31.75 -22.42 -7.45
N SER A 95 33.07 -22.41 -7.65
CA SER A 95 33.89 -23.61 -7.81
C SER A 95 34.71 -23.86 -6.56
N VAL A 96 34.54 -25.03 -5.96
CA VAL A 96 35.26 -25.47 -4.78
C VAL A 96 36.15 -26.63 -5.17
N LEU A 97 37.46 -26.44 -5.06
CA LEU A 97 38.44 -27.51 -5.20
C LEU A 97 38.93 -27.90 -3.81
N ALA A 98 38.78 -29.17 -3.47
CA ALA A 98 39.23 -29.73 -2.20
C ALA A 98 39.73 -31.16 -2.36
N ASP A 99 40.55 -31.58 -1.40
CA ASP A 99 40.93 -32.98 -1.28
C ASP A 99 39.70 -33.79 -0.86
N SER A 100 39.54 -34.97 -1.46
CA SER A 100 38.45 -35.87 -1.07
C SER A 100 38.64 -36.31 0.38
N PRO A 101 37.64 -36.16 1.26
CA PRO A 101 37.74 -36.66 2.64
C PRO A 101 37.68 -38.19 2.74
N ILE A 102 37.49 -38.86 1.60
CA ILE A 102 37.46 -40.31 1.44
C ILE A 102 38.48 -40.69 0.36
N ASP A 103 39.19 -41.79 0.52
CA ASP A 103 40.07 -42.31 -0.53
C ASP A 103 39.23 -42.82 -1.72
N LEU A 104 39.21 -42.06 -2.82
CA LEU A 104 38.46 -42.38 -4.03
C LEU A 104 38.96 -43.65 -4.73
N SER A 105 40.19 -44.10 -4.43
CA SER A 105 40.76 -45.33 -4.99
C SER A 105 40.24 -46.60 -4.29
N GLN A 106 39.86 -46.49 -3.01
CA GLN A 106 39.35 -47.60 -2.19
C GLN A 106 37.81 -47.73 -2.25
N TYR A 107 37.12 -46.66 -2.63
CA TYR A 107 35.68 -46.63 -2.81
C TYR A 107 35.28 -47.12 -4.21
N THR A 108 35.59 -48.38 -4.52
CA THR A 108 35.19 -49.10 -5.76
C THR A 108 33.67 -49.24 -5.96
N GLU A 109 32.85 -48.69 -5.05
CA GLU A 109 31.38 -48.65 -5.11
C GLU A 109 30.79 -47.32 -5.58
N PHE A 110 31.59 -46.42 -6.18
CA PHE A 110 31.03 -45.46 -7.15
C PHE A 110 30.54 -46.26 -8.36
N ASN A 111 29.37 -46.89 -8.23
CA ASN A 111 28.76 -47.70 -9.27
C ASN A 111 28.63 -46.79 -10.51
N PRO A 112 29.45 -47.01 -11.58
CA PRO A 112 29.59 -46.05 -12.67
C PRO A 112 28.29 -45.88 -13.46
N ASN A 113 27.29 -46.73 -13.22
CA ASN A 113 25.93 -46.58 -13.76
C ASN A 113 25.18 -45.35 -13.24
N ASN A 114 25.61 -44.75 -12.13
CA ASN A 114 24.90 -43.64 -11.49
C ASN A 114 25.53 -42.26 -11.77
N PHE A 115 26.74 -42.22 -12.34
CA PHE A 115 27.51 -41.01 -12.62
C PHE A 115 27.95 -41.00 -14.09
N SER A 116 28.02 -39.82 -14.72
CA SER A 116 28.53 -39.72 -16.09
C SER A 116 30.05 -39.71 -16.10
N THR A 117 30.68 -40.60 -16.87
CA THR A 117 32.13 -40.62 -17.09
C THR A 117 32.51 -39.51 -18.07
N LEU A 118 33.38 -38.58 -17.67
CA LEU A 118 33.90 -37.53 -18.55
C LEU A 118 35.15 -38.01 -19.31
N GLU A 119 36.11 -38.56 -18.58
CA GLU A 119 37.38 -39.12 -19.08
C GLU A 119 37.75 -40.38 -18.26
N GLN A 120 38.84 -41.07 -18.59
CA GLN A 120 39.32 -42.19 -17.77
C GLN A 120 39.55 -41.71 -16.33
N ASP A 121 38.88 -42.35 -15.37
CA ASP A 121 38.99 -42.09 -13.93
C ASP A 121 38.51 -40.69 -13.45
N ILE A 122 37.68 -40.02 -14.25
CA ILE A 122 36.98 -38.78 -13.88
C ILE A 122 35.46 -38.95 -14.00
N TYR A 123 34.75 -38.80 -12.88
CA TYR A 123 33.29 -38.99 -12.78
C TYR A 123 32.56 -37.69 -12.47
N GLU A 124 31.38 -37.51 -13.05
CA GLU A 124 30.56 -36.29 -12.92
C GLU A 124 29.11 -36.60 -12.50
N LEU A 125 28.54 -35.74 -11.65
CA LEU A 125 27.12 -35.67 -11.32
C LEU A 125 26.59 -34.26 -11.57
N LYS A 126 25.63 -34.11 -12.48
CA LYS A 126 24.92 -32.84 -12.74
C LYS A 126 23.46 -32.94 -12.30
N THR A 127 22.98 -32.01 -11.48
CA THR A 127 21.62 -32.08 -10.91
C THR A 127 21.01 -30.70 -10.68
N ASN A 128 19.68 -30.62 -10.90
CA ASN A 128 18.87 -29.44 -10.58
C ASN A 128 17.96 -29.68 -9.36
N HIS A 129 18.10 -30.85 -8.71
CA HIS A 129 17.21 -31.32 -7.65
C HIS A 129 17.84 -31.18 -6.26
N ILE A 130 18.58 -30.10 -6.04
CA ILE A 130 19.26 -29.84 -4.77
C ILE A 130 18.69 -28.59 -4.11
N LYS A 131 18.56 -28.65 -2.79
CA LYS A 131 18.20 -27.54 -1.93
C LYS A 131 19.44 -27.12 -1.16
N LEU A 132 19.87 -25.89 -1.40
CA LEU A 132 20.87 -25.22 -0.58
C LEU A 132 20.24 -24.81 0.76
N SER A 133 21.02 -24.84 1.84
CA SER A 133 20.64 -24.27 3.13
C SER A 133 21.90 -23.84 3.87
N ALA A 134 21.85 -22.77 4.64
CA ALA A 134 22.99 -22.28 5.42
C ALA A 134 22.59 -22.14 6.90
N ASP A 135 23.55 -22.29 7.80
CA ASP A 135 23.35 -22.06 9.23
C ASP A 135 23.23 -20.55 9.54
N LYS A 136 22.70 -20.23 10.74
CA LYS A 136 22.51 -18.85 11.23
C LYS A 136 23.80 -18.04 11.24
N THR A 137 24.95 -18.67 11.49
CA THR A 137 26.28 -18.02 11.47
C THR A 137 26.79 -17.79 10.05
N GLY A 138 26.34 -18.58 9.06
CA GLY A 138 26.81 -18.51 7.67
C GLY A 138 28.16 -19.21 7.42
N GLU A 139 28.69 -19.93 8.40
CA GLU A 139 29.95 -20.67 8.25
C GLU A 139 29.73 -22.06 7.63
N LEU A 140 28.57 -22.66 7.89
CA LEU A 140 28.19 -23.99 7.42
C LEU A 140 27.10 -23.92 6.35
N LEU A 141 27.37 -24.53 5.20
CA LEU A 141 26.45 -24.70 4.08
C LEU A 141 26.09 -26.18 3.92
N TYR A 142 24.80 -26.48 3.95
CA TYR A 142 24.25 -27.82 3.78
C TYR A 142 23.61 -27.97 2.41
N LEU A 143 24.01 -29.00 1.69
CA LEU A 143 23.37 -29.45 0.46
C LEU A 143 22.41 -30.59 0.78
N ASN A 144 21.13 -30.32 0.64
CA ASN A 144 20.09 -31.33 0.84
C ASN A 144 19.50 -31.75 -0.49
N SER A 145 19.15 -33.03 -0.64
CA SER A 145 18.35 -33.47 -1.78
C SER A 145 16.95 -32.84 -1.72
N THR A 146 16.46 -32.27 -2.82
CA THR A 146 15.02 -31.98 -2.92
C THR A 146 14.24 -33.29 -3.01
N THR A 147 12.97 -33.29 -2.59
CA THR A 147 12.13 -34.50 -2.61
C THR A 147 11.89 -34.95 -4.05
N LEU A 148 12.70 -35.89 -4.51
CA LEU A 148 12.33 -36.78 -5.60
C LEU A 148 11.14 -37.64 -5.13
N PRO A 149 10.25 -38.10 -6.03
CA PRO A 149 9.02 -38.80 -5.66
C PRO A 149 9.21 -40.03 -4.73
N SER A 150 10.43 -40.57 -4.65
CA SER A 150 10.80 -41.75 -3.86
C SER A 150 11.81 -41.50 -2.73
N LEU A 151 12.40 -40.30 -2.61
CA LEU A 151 13.45 -40.03 -1.61
C LEU A 151 13.00 -38.98 -0.59
N ARG A 152 13.21 -39.27 0.70
CA ARG A 152 13.11 -38.26 1.76
C ARG A 152 14.28 -37.28 1.64
N SER A 153 14.06 -36.02 1.95
CA SER A 153 15.12 -35.01 1.94
C SER A 153 16.14 -35.30 3.03
N ASP A 154 17.38 -35.61 2.65
CA ASP A 154 18.52 -35.78 3.55
C ASP A 154 19.72 -34.94 3.08
N THR A 155 20.68 -34.72 3.97
CA THR A 155 21.91 -33.97 3.71
C THR A 155 22.89 -34.83 2.90
N LEU A 156 23.23 -34.35 1.70
CA LEU A 156 24.19 -34.98 0.80
C LEU A 156 25.62 -34.60 1.18
N LEU A 157 25.83 -33.31 1.49
CA LEU A 157 27.16 -32.75 1.72
C LEU A 157 27.07 -31.50 2.60
N SER A 158 28.06 -31.31 3.47
CA SER A 158 28.22 -30.05 4.22
C SER A 158 29.60 -29.43 3.96
N LEU A 159 29.60 -28.11 3.77
CA LEU A 159 30.78 -27.29 3.50
C LEU A 159 30.95 -26.27 4.61
N ASN A 160 32.14 -26.23 5.21
CA ASN A 160 32.52 -25.20 6.16
C ASN A 160 33.45 -24.17 5.49
N PHE A 161 33.06 -22.90 5.52
CA PHE A 161 33.77 -21.80 4.87
C PHE A 161 34.26 -20.76 5.89
N THR A 162 35.30 -20.00 5.52
CA THR A 162 35.79 -18.94 6.41
C THR A 162 34.84 -17.74 6.43
N HIS A 163 34.71 -17.09 7.58
CA HIS A 163 33.72 -16.05 7.87
C HIS A 163 33.77 -14.81 6.92
N LYS A 164 34.83 -14.63 6.14
CA LYS A 164 34.99 -13.52 5.18
C LYS A 164 34.41 -13.80 3.79
N ASP A 165 34.32 -15.07 3.38
CA ASP A 165 34.00 -15.43 1.99
C ASP A 165 32.49 -15.56 1.75
N LEU A 166 31.69 -15.81 2.80
CA LEU A 166 30.29 -16.22 2.66
C LEU A 166 29.25 -15.13 2.97
N ILE A 167 29.63 -14.01 3.58
CA ILE A 167 28.69 -12.94 3.96
C ILE A 167 27.89 -12.42 2.74
N PRO A 168 28.50 -12.13 1.58
CA PRO A 168 27.74 -11.70 0.40
C PRO A 168 26.88 -12.82 -0.22
N ILE A 169 27.38 -14.05 -0.17
CA ILE A 169 26.73 -15.24 -0.74
C ILE A 169 25.52 -15.66 0.11
N LYS A 170 25.55 -15.41 1.42
CA LYS A 170 24.45 -15.75 2.35
C LYS A 170 23.13 -15.12 1.95
N ALA A 171 23.13 -13.84 1.59
CA ALA A 171 21.91 -13.14 1.15
C ALA A 171 21.33 -13.75 -0.14
N GLU A 172 22.20 -14.15 -1.07
CA GLU A 172 21.81 -14.83 -2.31
C GLU A 172 21.26 -16.24 -2.03
N LEU A 173 21.94 -17.02 -1.19
CA LEU A 173 21.49 -18.34 -0.75
C LEU A 173 20.15 -18.28 -0.03
N ASP A 174 19.94 -17.25 0.80
CA ASP A 174 18.69 -17.04 1.52
C ASP A 174 17.48 -16.86 0.58
N ILE A 175 17.71 -16.30 -0.62
CA ILE A 175 16.71 -16.17 -1.68
C ILE A 175 16.52 -17.50 -2.41
N LEU A 176 17.61 -18.22 -2.74
CA LEU A 176 17.53 -19.56 -3.35
C LEU A 176 16.79 -20.57 -2.45
N CYS A 177 16.83 -20.38 -1.13
CA CYS A 177 16.14 -21.21 -0.14
C CYS A 177 14.62 -20.97 -0.05
N LEU A 178 14.08 -19.97 -0.75
CA LEU A 178 12.66 -19.65 -0.70
C LEU A 178 11.80 -20.82 -1.25
N PRO A 179 10.54 -20.97 -0.78
CA PRO A 179 9.66 -22.01 -1.29
C PRO A 179 9.45 -21.88 -2.80
N ALA A 180 9.36 -22.99 -3.53
CA ALA A 180 9.14 -22.99 -4.97
C ALA A 180 7.85 -22.27 -5.42
N SER A 181 6.85 -22.16 -4.54
CA SER A 181 5.63 -21.35 -4.77
C SER A 181 5.91 -19.85 -4.77
N ARG A 182 6.89 -19.39 -4.00
CA ARG A 182 7.33 -17.98 -3.89
C ARG A 182 8.41 -17.62 -4.90
N LEU A 183 9.21 -18.59 -5.35
CA LEU A 183 10.18 -18.43 -6.45
C LEU A 183 9.52 -18.31 -7.83
N LYS A 184 8.27 -18.76 -7.98
CA LYS A 184 7.45 -18.58 -9.19
C LYS A 184 6.60 -17.30 -9.16
N TYR A 185 6.98 -16.33 -8.34
CA TYR A 185 6.31 -15.04 -8.33
C TYR A 185 6.57 -14.32 -9.66
N PRO A 186 5.58 -13.70 -10.32
CA PRO A 186 5.69 -13.21 -11.71
C PRO A 186 6.76 -12.12 -11.94
N HIS A 187 7.35 -11.60 -10.86
CA HIS A 187 8.37 -10.55 -10.90
C HIS A 187 9.76 -11.03 -10.43
N ILE A 188 9.94 -12.33 -10.16
CA ILE A 188 11.21 -12.94 -9.75
C ILE A 188 11.50 -14.14 -10.63
N ASP A 189 12.70 -14.20 -11.19
CA ASP A 189 13.19 -15.36 -11.92
C ASP A 189 14.49 -15.83 -11.27
N VAL A 190 14.45 -17.05 -10.74
CA VAL A 190 15.61 -17.71 -10.13
C VAL A 190 15.88 -18.97 -10.93
N LYS A 191 17.00 -18.98 -11.65
CA LYS A 191 17.49 -20.16 -12.36
C LYS A 191 18.57 -20.84 -11.52
N GLY A 192 18.42 -22.13 -11.30
CA GLY A 192 19.29 -22.93 -10.45
C GLY A 192 18.72 -23.11 -9.02
N PRO A 193 19.53 -23.64 -8.08
CA PRO A 193 20.95 -23.94 -8.23
C PRO A 193 21.20 -25.15 -9.15
N HIS A 194 22.03 -24.97 -10.17
CA HIS A 194 22.61 -26.08 -10.93
C HIS A 194 23.83 -26.55 -10.16
N PHE A 195 23.84 -27.84 -9.83
CA PHE A 195 24.92 -28.45 -9.07
C PHE A 195 25.68 -29.41 -9.95
N GLN A 196 27.00 -29.27 -9.97
CA GLN A 196 27.90 -30.17 -10.66
C GLN A 196 28.99 -30.62 -9.69
N LEU A 197 29.15 -31.93 -9.56
CA LEU A 197 30.14 -32.56 -8.68
C LEU A 197 31.04 -33.45 -9.53
N THR A 198 32.34 -33.18 -9.51
CA THR A 198 33.34 -33.92 -10.28
C THR A 198 34.35 -34.56 -9.34
N PHE A 199 34.57 -35.86 -9.52
CA PHE A 199 35.56 -36.66 -8.80
C PHE A 199 36.74 -36.96 -9.72
N ASN A 200 37.93 -36.53 -9.34
CA ASN A 200 39.19 -36.86 -9.99
C ASN A 200 39.89 -37.92 -9.14
N VAL A 201 39.85 -39.17 -9.60
CA VAL A 201 40.42 -40.32 -8.88
C VAL A 201 41.96 -40.29 -8.89
N PRO A 202 42.66 -39.99 -10.00
CA PRO A 202 44.13 -39.90 -10.01
C PRO A 202 44.72 -38.95 -8.97
N ASP A 203 44.09 -37.79 -8.76
CA ASP A 203 44.58 -36.76 -7.83
C ASP A 203 43.89 -36.81 -6.46
N ASN A 204 42.95 -37.74 -6.24
CA ASN A 204 42.06 -37.82 -5.07
C ASN A 204 41.40 -36.47 -4.72
N LYS A 205 40.95 -35.73 -5.74
CA LYS A 205 40.39 -34.38 -5.62
C LYS A 205 38.94 -34.33 -6.03
N ILE A 206 38.20 -33.41 -5.42
CA ILE A 206 36.80 -33.14 -5.71
C ILE A 206 36.64 -31.70 -6.13
N THR A 207 35.92 -31.50 -7.23
CA THR A 207 35.46 -30.18 -7.68
C THR A 207 33.95 -30.09 -7.51
N ILE A 208 33.49 -29.08 -6.78
CA ILE A 208 32.07 -28.81 -6.54
C ILE A 208 31.73 -27.47 -7.18
N ASN A 209 30.84 -27.45 -8.15
CA ASN A 209 30.40 -26.26 -8.86
C ASN A 209 28.92 -25.96 -8.56
N PHE A 210 28.63 -24.70 -8.26
CA PHE A 210 27.28 -24.18 -8.07
C PHE A 210 27.04 -23.03 -9.04
N ASP A 211 26.09 -23.20 -9.96
CA ASP A 211 25.68 -22.13 -10.88
C ASP A 211 24.26 -21.69 -10.58
N TYR A 212 24.07 -20.41 -10.32
CA TYR A 212 22.76 -19.82 -10.12
C TYR A 212 22.67 -18.41 -10.69
N HIS A 213 21.46 -18.03 -11.07
CA HIS A 213 21.15 -16.73 -11.64
C HIS A 213 19.87 -16.19 -11.00
N ILE A 214 19.96 -15.03 -10.35
CA ILE A 214 18.86 -14.35 -9.69
C ILE A 214 18.55 -13.08 -10.49
N SER A 215 17.33 -12.99 -11.00
CA SER A 215 16.82 -11.86 -11.75
C SER A 215 15.54 -11.32 -11.13
N ILE A 216 15.42 -9.98 -11.09
CA ILE A 216 14.18 -9.29 -10.72
C ILE A 216 13.62 -8.58 -11.95
N ARG A 217 12.31 -8.62 -12.11
CA ARG A 217 11.61 -7.85 -13.13
C ARG A 217 11.44 -6.40 -12.66
N GLU A 218 11.72 -5.45 -13.54
CA GLU A 218 11.44 -4.04 -13.24
C GLU A 218 9.96 -3.83 -12.95
N SER A 219 9.67 -3.18 -11.82
CA SER A 219 8.30 -2.89 -11.41
C SER A 219 8.25 -1.70 -10.47
N ILE A 220 7.16 -0.94 -10.56
CA ILE A 220 6.89 0.22 -9.70
C ILE A 220 5.71 -0.07 -8.76
N THR A 221 4.77 -0.90 -9.20
CA THR A 221 3.46 -1.08 -8.58
C THR A 221 3.28 -2.44 -7.90
N SER A 222 4.21 -3.39 -8.11
CA SER A 222 4.13 -4.69 -7.43
C SER A 222 4.39 -4.56 -5.93
N PHE A 223 3.84 -5.47 -5.14
CA PHE A 223 4.16 -5.57 -3.72
C PHE A 223 4.65 -6.98 -3.45
N PHE A 224 5.95 -7.11 -3.17
CA PHE A 224 6.50 -8.37 -2.74
C PHE A 224 6.04 -8.66 -1.31
N PRO A 225 5.70 -9.93 -0.98
CA PRO A 225 5.48 -10.33 0.40
C PRO A 225 6.67 -9.93 1.30
N PRO A 226 6.44 -9.52 2.56
CA PRO A 226 7.51 -9.08 3.47
C PRO A 226 8.65 -10.09 3.63
N GLU A 227 8.36 -11.39 3.57
CA GLU A 227 9.37 -12.46 3.62
C GLU A 227 10.38 -12.37 2.46
N ILE A 228 9.91 -11.92 1.30
CA ILE A 228 10.73 -11.73 0.09
C ILE A 228 11.47 -10.40 0.20
N SER A 229 10.77 -9.28 0.45
CA SER A 229 11.40 -7.96 0.49
C SER A 229 12.50 -7.86 1.57
N ASN A 230 12.27 -8.47 2.75
CA ASN A 230 13.28 -8.53 3.82
C ASN A 230 14.54 -9.31 3.44
N LYS A 231 14.46 -10.26 2.51
CA LYS A 231 15.62 -11.02 2.00
C LYS A 231 16.32 -10.31 0.83
N PHE A 232 15.57 -9.59 0.00
CA PHE A 232 16.13 -8.84 -1.12
C PHE A 232 16.82 -7.54 -0.71
N SER A 233 16.34 -6.86 0.34
CA SER A 233 16.95 -5.60 0.80
C SER A 233 18.44 -5.74 1.18
N PRO A 234 18.87 -6.76 1.97
CA PRO A 234 20.28 -7.02 2.22
C PRO A 234 21.09 -7.32 0.96
N LEU A 235 20.55 -8.13 0.03
CA LEU A 235 21.23 -8.43 -1.22
C LEU A 235 21.47 -7.13 -2.03
N ILE A 236 20.44 -6.31 -2.19
CA ILE A 236 20.55 -5.08 -2.97
C ILE A 236 21.51 -4.09 -2.30
N SER A 237 21.54 -4.02 -0.98
CA SER A 237 22.52 -3.21 -0.25
C SER A 237 23.98 -3.66 -0.47
N LEU A 238 24.21 -4.95 -0.76
CA LEU A 238 25.54 -5.50 -1.02
C LEU A 238 26.02 -5.24 -2.45
N VAL A 239 25.12 -5.30 -3.43
CA VAL A 239 25.50 -5.17 -4.86
C VAL A 239 25.34 -3.73 -5.38
N SER A 240 24.73 -2.82 -4.61
CA SER A 240 24.50 -1.44 -5.03
C SER A 240 25.12 -0.42 -4.07
N THR A 241 25.34 0.80 -4.57
CA THR A 241 25.76 1.95 -3.74
C THR A 241 24.59 2.90 -3.57
N THR A 242 24.24 3.23 -2.33
CA THR A 242 23.17 4.19 -2.04
C THR A 242 23.63 5.60 -2.37
N ARG A 243 22.76 6.37 -3.04
CA ARG A 243 22.98 7.79 -3.36
C ARG A 243 21.86 8.61 -2.74
N PRO A 244 21.90 8.86 -1.42
CA PRO A 244 20.80 9.52 -0.74
C PRO A 244 20.50 10.87 -1.38
N THR A 245 19.22 11.15 -1.59
CA THR A 245 18.73 12.48 -1.96
C THR A 245 18.69 13.39 -0.74
N GLN A 246 18.48 14.70 -0.91
CA GLN A 246 18.41 15.66 0.21
C GLN A 246 17.34 15.30 1.26
N PHE A 247 16.34 14.50 0.88
CA PHE A 247 15.25 14.02 1.75
C PHE A 247 15.56 12.70 2.45
N GLU A 248 16.56 11.95 1.99
CA GLU A 248 17.01 10.71 2.60
C GLU A 248 18.05 11.05 3.66
N ALA A 249 17.61 11.22 4.90
CA ALA A 249 18.50 11.45 6.04
C ALA A 249 19.60 10.38 6.04
N SER A 250 20.83 10.84 5.79
CA SER A 250 22.06 10.05 5.75
C SER A 250 22.19 9.17 6.99
N HIS A 251 21.94 7.85 6.90
CA HIS A 251 22.44 6.75 7.75
C HIS A 251 22.56 6.99 9.28
N GLN A 252 21.86 7.96 9.87
CA GLN A 252 21.97 8.32 11.29
C GLN A 252 21.26 7.33 12.22
N TYR A 253 20.55 6.35 11.65
CA TYR A 253 19.77 5.37 12.41
C TYR A 253 20.59 4.16 12.89
N GLU A 254 21.82 3.96 12.41
CA GLU A 254 22.69 2.86 12.85
C GLU A 254 22.99 2.95 14.36
N GLN A 255 23.06 4.17 14.92
CA GLN A 255 23.27 4.39 16.34
C GLN A 255 22.07 3.98 17.22
N LEU A 256 20.88 3.80 16.63
CA LEU A 256 19.65 3.45 17.32
C LEU A 256 19.28 1.96 17.17
N ALA A 257 20.04 1.20 16.37
CA ALA A 257 19.74 -0.21 16.08
C ALA A 257 19.86 -1.13 17.31
N ASP A 258 20.69 -0.75 18.28
CA ASP A 258 20.95 -1.54 19.48
C ASP A 258 20.05 -1.16 20.68
N GLU A 259 19.26 -0.07 20.59
CA GLU A 259 18.34 0.33 21.66
C GLU A 259 17.04 -0.52 21.60
N PRO A 260 16.49 -0.96 22.76
CA PRO A 260 15.25 -1.73 22.78
C PRO A 260 14.08 -0.90 22.24
N ILE A 261 13.36 -1.48 21.29
CA ILE A 261 12.20 -0.84 20.63
C ILE A 261 11.11 -0.57 21.67
N ASN A 262 10.98 0.69 22.11
CA ASN A 262 9.98 1.14 23.08
C ASN A 262 9.38 2.51 22.66
N PRO A 263 8.26 2.94 23.26
CA PRO A 263 7.66 4.25 22.95
C PRO A 263 8.59 5.44 23.25
N GLU A 264 9.49 5.32 24.22
CA GLU A 264 10.45 6.37 24.57
C GLU A 264 11.45 6.64 23.44
N LEU A 265 12.00 5.58 22.85
CA LEU A 265 12.84 5.62 21.66
C LEU A 265 12.11 6.30 20.50
N PHE A 266 10.83 6.01 20.31
CA PHE A 266 10.02 6.67 19.28
C PHE A 266 9.97 8.19 19.51
N TYR A 267 9.58 8.65 20.70
CA TYR A 267 9.48 10.08 20.98
C TYR A 267 10.84 10.78 20.92
N LYS A 268 11.92 10.14 21.42
CA LYS A 268 13.30 10.63 21.30
C LYS A 268 13.73 10.77 19.84
N THR A 269 13.43 9.78 19.01
CA THR A 269 13.79 9.78 17.59
C THR A 269 13.05 10.87 16.84
N VAL A 270 11.73 10.98 17.03
CA VAL A 270 10.90 12.01 16.38
C VAL A 270 11.32 13.41 16.83
N ALA A 271 11.52 13.64 18.13
CA ALA A 271 11.93 14.95 18.64
C ALA A 271 13.30 15.40 18.13
N THR A 272 14.22 14.46 17.89
CA THR A 272 15.59 14.77 17.48
C THR A 272 15.73 14.95 15.96
N HIS A 273 14.98 14.18 15.17
CA HIS A 273 15.16 14.09 13.71
C HIS A 273 14.03 14.73 12.89
N ALA A 274 12.94 15.20 13.53
CA ALA A 274 11.88 15.88 12.79
C ALA A 274 12.29 17.28 12.36
N SER A 275 12.01 17.62 11.10
CA SER A 275 12.13 18.97 10.56
C SER A 275 11.26 19.94 11.35
N ARG A 276 11.74 21.18 11.52
CA ARG A 276 10.92 22.24 12.11
C ARG A 276 9.73 22.55 11.21
N LEU A 277 8.60 22.92 11.81
CA LEU A 277 7.44 23.42 11.08
C LEU A 277 7.82 24.65 10.23
N PRO A 278 7.22 24.81 9.05
CA PRO A 278 7.48 25.96 8.19
C PRO A 278 7.18 27.27 8.92
N PRO A 279 8.06 28.28 8.82
CA PRO A 279 7.82 29.57 9.46
C PRO A 279 6.70 30.31 8.74
N VAL A 280 5.65 30.66 9.49
CA VAL A 280 4.57 31.53 9.01
C VAL A 280 4.67 32.84 9.80
N THR A 281 5.00 33.94 9.10
CA THR A 281 5.19 35.26 9.70
C THR A 281 3.97 36.17 9.55
N GLN A 282 3.16 35.93 8.52
CA GLN A 282 1.96 36.70 8.20
C GLN A 282 0.71 36.02 8.76
N ASP A 283 -0.32 36.82 9.02
CA ASP A 283 -1.58 36.34 9.55
C ASP A 283 -2.47 35.83 8.42
N PHE A 284 -3.16 34.71 8.66
CA PHE A 284 -4.21 34.25 7.76
C PHE A 284 -5.42 35.17 7.88
N ASP A 285 -5.97 35.60 6.75
CA ASP A 285 -7.24 36.32 6.72
C ASP A 285 -8.39 35.31 6.83
N ILE A 286 -8.95 35.18 8.04
CA ILE A 286 -10.07 34.28 8.34
C ILE A 286 -11.15 35.09 9.07
N PRO A 287 -11.95 35.90 8.37
CA PRO A 287 -12.93 36.78 9.01
C PRO A 287 -14.06 36.03 9.71
N GLU A 288 -14.29 34.77 9.34
CA GLU A 288 -15.28 33.89 9.95
C GLU A 288 -14.82 33.25 11.27
N LEU A 289 -13.55 33.42 11.65
CA LEU A 289 -12.97 32.91 12.89
C LEU A 289 -12.95 34.01 13.95
N GLU A 290 -13.65 33.82 15.06
CA GLU A 290 -13.83 34.80 16.13
C GLU A 290 -12.55 35.04 16.97
N THR A 291 -11.48 34.28 16.72
CA THR A 291 -10.23 34.33 17.49
C THR A 291 -9.01 34.39 16.59
N ASN A 292 -7.99 35.14 17.00
CA ASN A 292 -6.70 35.16 16.31
C ASN A 292 -5.86 33.93 16.65
N LEU A 293 -5.28 33.31 15.63
CA LEU A 293 -4.36 32.19 15.80
C LEU A 293 -3.08 32.62 16.52
N LEU A 294 -2.60 31.79 17.44
CA LEU A 294 -1.30 31.97 18.09
C LEU A 294 -0.15 31.70 17.10
N PRO A 295 1.06 32.22 17.33
CA PRO A 295 2.18 32.04 16.39
C PRO A 295 2.54 30.57 16.08
N PHE A 296 2.39 29.66 17.05
CA PHE A 296 2.61 28.23 16.79
C PHE A 296 1.44 27.61 16.01
N GLN A 297 0.20 27.98 16.33
CA GLN A 297 -1.00 27.53 15.62
C GLN A 297 -0.97 27.96 14.15
N LYS A 298 -0.45 29.15 13.84
CA LYS A 298 -0.23 29.60 12.45
C LYS A 298 0.70 28.65 11.69
N LYS A 299 1.79 28.20 12.33
CA LYS A 299 2.71 27.24 11.73
C LYS A 299 2.04 25.88 11.53
N THR A 300 1.25 25.44 12.51
CA THR A 300 0.49 24.18 12.41
C THR A 300 -0.54 24.25 11.29
N VAL A 301 -1.34 25.32 11.19
CA VAL A 301 -2.31 25.53 10.10
C VAL A 301 -1.62 25.60 8.74
N GLY A 302 -0.49 26.31 8.63
CA GLY A 302 0.31 26.33 7.39
C GLY A 302 0.81 24.94 6.99
N TRP A 303 1.24 24.14 7.96
CA TRP A 303 1.62 22.75 7.72
C TRP A 303 0.43 21.87 7.33
N LEU A 304 -0.74 22.04 7.96
CA LEU A 304 -1.97 21.33 7.60
C LEU A 304 -2.38 21.62 6.15
N LEU A 305 -2.35 22.88 5.72
CA LEU A 305 -2.62 23.28 4.34
C LEU A 305 -1.63 22.64 3.36
N GLN A 306 -0.33 22.70 3.67
CA GLN A 306 0.70 22.08 2.83
C GLN A 306 0.46 20.57 2.66
N ARG A 307 0.04 19.88 3.72
CA ARG A 307 -0.30 18.45 3.69
C ARG A 307 -1.58 18.15 2.92
N GLU A 308 -2.51 19.09 2.84
CA GLU A 308 -3.66 19.03 1.93
C GLU A 308 -3.32 19.41 0.49
N ASN A 309 -2.02 19.62 0.19
CA ASN A 309 -1.49 20.09 -1.09
C ASN A 309 -2.09 21.42 -1.50
N VAL A 310 -2.12 22.36 -0.56
CA VAL A 310 -2.62 23.72 -0.76
C VAL A 310 -1.62 24.72 -0.22
N VAL A 311 -1.42 25.80 -0.95
CA VAL A 311 -0.63 26.96 -0.51
C VAL A 311 -1.59 28.12 -0.29
N TYR A 312 -1.44 28.80 0.84
CA TYR A 312 -2.16 30.04 1.08
C TYR A 312 -1.46 31.18 0.35
N ASP A 313 -2.21 31.91 -0.47
CA ASP A 313 -1.75 33.11 -1.13
C ASP A 313 -2.22 34.34 -0.33
N TRP A 314 -1.27 35.09 0.22
CA TRP A 314 -1.51 36.30 1.02
C TRP A 314 -1.89 37.52 0.19
N GLU A 315 -1.70 37.50 -1.14
CA GLU A 315 -2.14 38.59 -2.00
C GLU A 315 -3.64 38.49 -2.29
N THR A 316 -4.13 37.27 -2.52
CA THR A 316 -5.53 37.00 -2.84
C THR A 316 -6.36 36.53 -1.65
N ASN A 317 -5.73 36.30 -0.49
CA ASN A 317 -6.31 35.70 0.72
C ASN A 317 -7.04 34.38 0.45
N ARG A 318 -6.52 33.59 -0.49
CA ARG A 318 -7.14 32.33 -0.93
C ARG A 318 -6.15 31.17 -0.92
N CYS A 319 -6.71 30.00 -0.71
CA CYS A 319 -6.01 28.74 -0.83
C CYS A 319 -5.91 28.32 -2.30
N ILE A 320 -4.69 28.18 -2.81
CA ILE A 320 -4.40 27.71 -4.17
C ILE A 320 -3.99 26.24 -4.10
N PRO A 321 -4.68 25.33 -4.81
CA PRO A 321 -4.34 23.92 -4.80
C PRO A 321 -3.06 23.67 -5.60
N VAL A 322 -2.19 22.83 -5.07
CA VAL A 322 -0.91 22.42 -5.65
C VAL A 322 -1.08 21.04 -6.28
N LYS A 323 -0.80 20.96 -7.58
CA LYS A 323 -0.80 19.69 -8.32
C LYS A 323 0.26 18.74 -7.76
N LEU A 324 -0.04 17.44 -7.76
CA LEU A 324 0.89 16.41 -7.31
C LEU A 324 2.21 16.40 -8.10
N ILE A 325 2.11 16.61 -9.42
CA ILE A 325 3.23 16.83 -10.34
C ILE A 325 3.03 18.24 -10.91
N SER A 326 4.00 19.11 -10.73
CA SER A 326 3.93 20.47 -11.27
C SER A 326 4.15 20.48 -12.78
N ASP A 327 3.58 21.47 -13.47
CA ASP A 327 3.73 21.61 -14.92
C ASP A 327 5.20 21.81 -15.33
N SER A 328 6.00 22.46 -14.48
CA SER A 328 7.44 22.63 -14.66
C SER A 328 8.21 21.31 -14.49
N PHE A 329 7.80 20.46 -13.54
CA PHE A 329 8.40 19.14 -13.35
C PHE A 329 8.07 18.23 -14.53
N TYR A 330 6.82 18.24 -15.00
CA TYR A 330 6.41 17.52 -16.22
C TYR A 330 7.25 17.91 -17.44
N ALA A 331 7.42 19.22 -17.70
CA ALA A 331 8.24 19.70 -18.81
C ALA A 331 9.69 19.23 -18.71
N SER A 332 10.24 19.18 -17.49
CA SER A 332 11.59 18.69 -17.22
C SER A 332 11.71 17.18 -17.48
N LEU A 333 10.70 16.39 -17.07
CA LEU A 333 10.65 14.94 -17.33
C LEU A 333 10.55 14.64 -18.84
N GLU A 334 9.73 15.38 -19.57
CA GLU A 334 9.65 15.23 -21.04
C GLU A 334 10.97 15.55 -21.74
N ALA A 335 11.68 16.59 -21.30
CA ALA A 335 12.97 16.96 -21.87
C ALA A 335 14.00 15.84 -21.69
N VAL A 336 14.08 15.24 -20.49
CA VAL A 336 14.96 14.10 -20.21
C VAL A 336 14.65 12.90 -21.12
N LEU A 337 13.37 12.62 -21.39
CA LEU A 337 12.97 11.52 -22.27
C LEU A 337 13.32 11.77 -23.74
N LYS A 338 13.39 13.03 -24.19
CA LYS A 338 13.70 13.43 -25.57
C LYS A 338 15.21 13.54 -25.82
N ASP A 339 15.95 14.17 -24.90
CA ASP A 339 17.36 14.54 -25.11
C ASP A 339 18.34 13.43 -24.69
N GLY A 340 17.88 12.40 -23.97
CA GLY A 340 18.71 11.26 -23.57
C GLY A 340 19.85 11.61 -22.59
N SER A 341 19.87 12.84 -22.07
CA SER A 341 20.82 13.26 -21.03
C SER A 341 20.53 12.55 -19.71
N THR A 342 21.58 12.24 -18.95
CA THR A 342 21.49 11.76 -17.57
C THR A 342 20.61 12.67 -16.72
N THR A 343 19.75 12.08 -15.88
CA THR A 343 18.84 12.82 -14.99
C THR A 343 19.64 13.79 -14.11
N GLY A 344 19.25 15.06 -14.13
CA GLY A 344 19.85 16.08 -13.25
C GLY A 344 19.47 15.84 -11.79
N GLU A 345 20.32 16.27 -10.85
CA GLU A 345 20.10 16.10 -9.40
C GLU A 345 18.79 16.74 -8.93
N GLU A 346 18.35 17.83 -9.57
CA GLU A 346 17.08 18.50 -9.26
C GLU A 346 15.85 17.66 -9.61
N ILE A 347 15.87 16.98 -10.77
CA ILE A 347 14.80 16.08 -11.21
C ILE A 347 14.73 14.86 -10.30
N ASP A 348 15.89 14.33 -9.91
CA ASP A 348 15.97 13.22 -8.96
C ASP A 348 15.41 13.60 -7.59
N ASN A 349 15.71 14.81 -7.09
CA ASN A 349 15.16 15.30 -5.82
C ASN A 349 13.63 15.47 -5.87
N GLN A 350 13.10 16.04 -6.96
CA GLN A 350 11.65 16.16 -7.16
C GLN A 350 10.97 14.80 -7.31
N THR A 351 11.64 13.85 -7.97
CA THR A 351 11.19 12.45 -8.08
C THR A 351 11.13 11.78 -6.70
N SER A 352 12.16 11.96 -5.86
CA SER A 352 12.17 11.44 -4.48
C SER A 352 11.02 12.02 -3.65
N GLU A 353 10.77 13.33 -3.76
CA GLU A 353 9.66 13.98 -3.04
C GLU A 353 8.31 13.40 -3.48
N PHE A 354 8.10 13.23 -4.80
CA PHE A 354 6.88 12.62 -5.34
C PHE A 354 6.72 11.17 -4.89
N LEU A 355 7.76 10.35 -4.99
CA LEU A 355 7.73 8.94 -4.60
C LEU A 355 7.38 8.79 -3.12
N ASN A 356 7.99 9.59 -2.24
CA ASN A 356 7.70 9.60 -0.81
C ASN A 356 6.26 10.03 -0.48
N LYS A 357 5.63 10.87 -1.32
CA LYS A 357 4.19 11.21 -1.16
C LYS A 357 3.26 10.05 -1.50
N ILE A 358 3.65 9.20 -2.44
CA ILE A 358 2.84 8.05 -2.87
C ILE A 358 3.08 6.85 -1.97
N CYS A 359 4.32 6.40 -1.85
CA CYS A 359 4.71 5.21 -1.13
C CYS A 359 6.05 5.44 -0.44
N PHE A 360 6.11 5.22 0.86
CA PHE A 360 7.33 5.45 1.61
C PHE A 360 8.42 4.41 1.29
N GLY A 361 9.69 4.85 1.36
CA GLY A 361 10.86 3.97 1.39
C GLY A 361 11.55 3.72 0.05
N TRP A 362 11.31 4.58 -0.94
CA TRP A 362 12.13 4.63 -2.15
C TRP A 362 13.49 5.25 -1.84
N ILE A 363 14.54 4.59 -2.31
CA ILE A 363 15.94 5.00 -2.16
C ILE A 363 16.57 4.95 -3.54
N ARG A 364 17.39 5.95 -3.85
CA ARG A 364 18.18 5.95 -5.07
C ARG A 364 19.44 5.13 -4.88
N ILE A 365 19.63 4.15 -5.76
CA ILE A 365 20.80 3.27 -5.77
C ILE A 365 21.51 3.36 -7.13
N THR A 366 22.82 3.18 -7.13
CA THR A 366 23.60 3.00 -8.35
C THR A 366 24.02 1.55 -8.46
N PHE A 367 23.68 0.95 -9.60
CA PHE A 367 23.90 -0.45 -9.90
C PHE A 367 24.36 -0.56 -11.36
N HIS A 368 25.49 -1.24 -11.61
CA HIS A 368 26.10 -1.36 -12.95
C HIS A 368 26.25 -0.03 -13.72
N GLU A 369 26.71 1.03 -13.04
CA GLU A 369 26.86 2.39 -13.61
C GLU A 369 25.56 3.08 -14.06
N GLU A 370 24.41 2.43 -13.85
CA GLU A 370 23.07 3.00 -14.04
C GLU A 370 22.44 3.39 -12.70
N THR A 371 21.53 4.37 -12.74
CA THR A 371 20.75 4.79 -11.56
C THR A 371 19.41 4.07 -11.52
N PHE A 372 19.08 3.53 -10.36
CA PHE A 372 17.83 2.85 -10.07
C PHE A 372 17.17 3.41 -8.82
N TRP A 373 15.85 3.24 -8.76
CA TRP A 373 15.02 3.47 -7.60
C TRP A 373 14.64 2.12 -7.01
N PHE A 374 14.98 1.91 -5.74
CA PHE A 374 14.66 0.71 -5.01
C PHE A 374 13.79 1.03 -3.80
N ASN A 375 12.71 0.29 -3.60
CA ASN A 375 11.92 0.38 -2.38
C ASN A 375 12.17 -0.84 -1.50
N SER A 376 12.78 -0.64 -0.33
CA SER A 376 13.16 -1.72 0.58
C SER A 376 11.97 -2.44 1.21
N PHE A 377 10.83 -1.77 1.33
CA PHE A 377 9.64 -2.34 1.95
C PHE A 377 8.78 -3.10 0.95
N THR A 378 8.58 -2.53 -0.25
CA THR A 378 7.78 -3.18 -1.29
C THR A 378 8.58 -4.19 -2.10
N GLY A 379 9.91 -4.06 -2.16
CA GLY A 379 10.85 -4.85 -2.98
C GLY A 379 10.94 -4.40 -4.44
N ASN A 380 10.32 -3.27 -4.80
CA ASN A 380 10.30 -2.78 -6.18
C ASN A 380 11.64 -2.18 -6.61
N LEU A 381 12.00 -2.44 -7.86
CA LEU A 381 13.21 -1.92 -8.48
C LEU A 381 12.86 -1.36 -9.87
N CYS A 382 13.28 -0.12 -10.13
CA CYS A 382 12.97 0.58 -11.38
C CYS A 382 14.12 1.47 -11.83
N SER A 383 14.49 1.41 -13.12
CA SER A 383 15.49 2.32 -13.69
C SER A 383 14.97 3.77 -13.77
N SER A 384 15.87 4.76 -13.66
CA SER A 384 15.48 6.18 -13.68
C SER A 384 14.72 6.58 -14.95
N LYS A 385 15.10 6.03 -16.11
CA LYS A 385 14.40 6.28 -17.39
C LYS A 385 12.96 5.79 -17.36
N ARG A 386 12.73 4.58 -16.85
CA ARG A 386 11.38 4.00 -16.74
C ARG A 386 10.55 4.70 -15.68
N MET A 387 11.17 5.12 -14.58
CA MET A 387 10.53 5.96 -13.58
C MET A 387 10.01 7.25 -14.23
N CYS A 388 10.84 7.95 -15.00
CA CYS A 388 10.41 9.16 -15.71
C CYS A 388 9.24 8.90 -16.68
N GLN A 389 9.30 7.82 -17.46
CA GLN A 389 8.19 7.41 -18.34
C GLN A 389 6.90 7.18 -17.55
N HIS A 390 7.00 6.46 -16.43
CA HIS A 390 5.86 6.19 -15.57
C HIS A 390 5.27 7.48 -14.95
N LEU A 391 6.11 8.44 -14.57
CA LEU A 391 5.67 9.74 -14.05
C LEU A 391 4.94 10.56 -15.12
N VAL A 392 5.43 10.58 -16.36
CA VAL A 392 4.80 11.28 -17.49
C VAL A 392 3.44 10.66 -17.80
N THR A 393 3.35 9.34 -17.93
CA THR A 393 2.07 8.65 -18.15
C THR A 393 1.09 8.91 -17.00
N THR A 394 1.60 8.87 -15.77
CA THR A 394 0.82 9.19 -14.56
C THR A 394 0.28 10.61 -14.62
N TYR A 395 1.09 11.62 -14.98
CA TYR A 395 0.63 13.00 -15.12
C TYR A 395 -0.52 13.12 -16.13
N GLN A 396 -0.36 12.55 -17.33
CA GLN A 396 -1.37 12.58 -18.39
C GLN A 396 -2.68 11.91 -17.96
N TYR A 397 -2.57 10.79 -17.24
CA TYR A 397 -3.73 10.13 -16.66
C TYR A 397 -4.45 11.00 -15.62
N LEU A 398 -3.71 11.58 -14.68
CA LEU A 398 -4.27 12.44 -13.62
C LEU A 398 -4.95 13.69 -14.21
N GLU A 399 -4.38 14.23 -15.29
CA GLU A 399 -4.97 15.34 -16.04
C GLU A 399 -6.29 14.94 -16.72
N SER A 400 -6.32 13.78 -17.39
CA SER A 400 -7.54 13.28 -18.05
C SER A 400 -8.71 13.05 -17.10
N LYS A 401 -8.43 12.58 -15.87
CA LYS A 401 -9.44 12.27 -14.85
C LYS A 401 -9.76 13.46 -13.92
N ARG A 402 -9.13 14.62 -14.11
CA ARG A 402 -9.20 15.79 -13.20
C ARG A 402 -8.85 15.44 -11.74
N GLN A 403 -7.99 14.45 -11.52
CA GLN A 403 -7.56 13.98 -10.20
C GLN A 403 -6.12 14.41 -9.89
N GLN A 404 -5.82 15.70 -10.06
CA GLN A 404 -4.46 16.22 -9.96
C GLN A 404 -3.97 16.40 -8.52
N TYR A 405 -4.83 16.20 -7.53
CA TYR A 405 -4.57 16.50 -6.12
C TYR A 405 -4.49 15.23 -5.29
N SER A 406 -3.45 15.14 -4.46
CA SER A 406 -3.28 14.03 -3.54
C SER A 406 -3.98 14.33 -2.21
N PRO A 407 -4.60 13.33 -1.57
CA PRO A 407 -5.18 13.49 -0.24
C PRO A 407 -4.14 13.84 0.83
N ALA A 408 -4.59 14.49 1.90
CA ALA A 408 -3.77 14.61 3.09
C ALA A 408 -3.76 13.30 3.87
N LYS A 409 -2.58 12.92 4.32
CA LYS A 409 -2.34 11.80 5.23
C LYS A 409 -1.43 12.32 6.34
N GLY A 410 -1.98 12.60 7.51
CA GLY A 410 -1.18 13.23 8.56
C GLY A 410 -1.65 12.93 9.99
N LEU A 411 -0.71 13.05 10.92
CA LEU A 411 -0.90 12.88 12.35
C LEU A 411 -0.49 14.17 13.06
N LEU A 412 -1.46 14.87 13.63
CA LEU A 412 -1.22 16.05 14.47
C LEU A 412 -1.00 15.58 15.91
N ALA A 413 0.26 15.57 16.33
CA ALA A 413 0.69 15.10 17.64
C ALA A 413 1.13 16.28 18.54
N GLU A 414 0.20 16.87 19.28
CA GLU A 414 0.44 18.05 20.12
C GLU A 414 -0.12 17.87 21.53
N GLU A 415 0.53 18.50 22.53
CA GLU A 415 0.09 18.48 23.92
C GLU A 415 -1.37 18.93 24.09
N MET A 416 -2.06 18.34 25.07
CA MET A 416 -3.46 18.69 25.36
C MET A 416 -3.55 20.16 25.79
N GLY A 417 -4.53 20.88 25.26
CA GLY A 417 -4.74 22.30 25.59
C GLY A 417 -4.06 23.32 24.67
N LEU A 418 -3.27 22.89 23.67
CA LEU A 418 -2.64 23.80 22.69
C LEU A 418 -3.59 24.38 21.62
N GLY A 419 -4.86 23.97 21.63
CA GLY A 419 -5.90 24.55 20.75
C GLY A 419 -6.07 23.84 19.40
N LYS A 420 -5.85 22.53 19.34
CA LYS A 420 -6.08 21.67 18.16
C LYS A 420 -7.46 21.87 17.51
N THR A 421 -8.49 22.14 18.32
CA THR A 421 -9.85 22.43 17.83
C THR A 421 -9.90 23.71 16.99
N VAL A 422 -9.18 24.76 17.41
CA VAL A 422 -9.07 26.02 16.67
C VAL A 422 -8.37 25.79 15.33
N GLU A 423 -7.32 24.98 15.30
CA GLU A 423 -6.55 24.69 14.09
C GLU A 423 -7.37 23.89 13.06
N VAL A 424 -8.12 22.89 13.50
CA VAL A 424 -9.02 22.11 12.64
C VAL A 424 -10.19 22.97 12.14
N ALA A 425 -10.72 23.87 12.97
CA ALA A 425 -11.74 24.84 12.56
C ALA A 425 -11.20 25.83 11.51
N ALA A 426 -10.02 26.40 11.75
CA ALA A 426 -9.34 27.28 10.81
C ALA A 426 -9.07 26.59 9.46
N LEU A 427 -8.57 25.35 9.49
CA LEU A 427 -8.39 24.54 8.27
C LEU A 427 -9.71 24.32 7.51
N SER A 428 -10.80 24.07 8.24
CA SER A 428 -12.14 23.85 7.67
C SER A 428 -12.73 25.11 7.04
N LEU A 429 -12.36 26.28 7.54
CA LEU A 429 -12.72 27.58 6.96
C LEU A 429 -11.87 27.91 5.73
N LEU A 430 -10.56 27.71 5.82
CA LEU A 430 -9.58 28.09 4.79
C LEU A 430 -9.67 27.24 3.52
N HIS A 431 -9.76 25.92 3.69
CA HIS A 431 -9.79 25.00 2.57
C HIS A 431 -11.13 24.25 2.57
N ARG A 432 -12.00 24.60 1.64
CA ARG A 432 -13.29 23.92 1.42
C ARG A 432 -13.24 23.18 0.10
N ARG A 433 -13.98 22.08 0.01
CA ARG A 433 -14.13 21.34 -1.25
C ARG A 433 -14.72 22.25 -2.34
N SER A 434 -14.18 22.18 -3.54
CA SER A 434 -14.68 22.93 -4.70
C SER A 434 -16.15 22.62 -4.96
N LEU A 435 -16.93 23.63 -5.35
CA LEU A 435 -18.35 23.47 -5.69
C LEU A 435 -18.56 22.56 -6.90
N GLU A 436 -17.59 22.51 -7.81
CA GLU A 436 -17.62 21.67 -9.02
C GLU A 436 -17.54 20.18 -8.70
N ASP A 437 -16.86 19.81 -7.61
CA ASP A 437 -16.70 18.43 -7.15
C ASP A 437 -17.87 17.95 -6.28
N LEU A 438 -18.77 18.85 -5.86
CA LEU A 438 -19.82 18.50 -4.92
C LEU A 438 -20.90 17.64 -5.57
N ASN A 439 -21.32 16.62 -4.82
CA ASN A 439 -22.39 15.70 -5.19
C ASN A 439 -22.12 14.85 -6.44
N GLU A 440 -20.89 14.86 -6.96
CA GLU A 440 -20.49 13.93 -8.00
C GLU A 440 -20.42 12.51 -7.40
N PRO A 441 -21.07 11.51 -8.03
CA PRO A 441 -20.99 10.13 -7.61
C PRO A 441 -19.68 9.51 -8.09
N ILE A 442 -19.01 8.79 -7.20
CA ILE A 442 -17.77 8.07 -7.47
C ILE A 442 -17.88 6.62 -7.02
N GLU A 443 -17.24 5.73 -7.76
CA GLU A 443 -17.19 4.32 -7.40
C GLU A 443 -15.90 4.04 -6.62
N ILE A 444 -16.05 3.59 -5.37
CA ILE A 444 -14.92 3.29 -4.50
C ILE A 444 -14.98 1.82 -4.08
N ARG A 445 -13.83 1.16 -4.17
CA ARG A 445 -13.63 -0.17 -3.60
C ARG A 445 -13.24 -0.05 -2.13
N LEU A 446 -14.17 -0.34 -1.22
CA LEU A 446 -13.89 -0.24 0.23
C LEU A 446 -12.98 -1.36 0.76
N ARG A 447 -12.82 -2.47 0.04
CA ARG A 447 -11.96 -3.61 0.41
C ARG A 447 -11.32 -4.25 -0.81
N SER A 448 -10.13 -4.82 -0.65
CA SER A 448 -9.39 -5.55 -1.71
C SER A 448 -10.19 -6.65 -2.40
N TYR A 449 -11.21 -7.22 -1.75
CA TYR A 449 -12.11 -8.23 -2.31
C TYR A 449 -13.60 -7.82 -2.26
N GLY A 450 -13.87 -6.53 -1.99
CA GLY A 450 -15.22 -5.98 -1.90
C GLY A 450 -15.74 -5.46 -3.24
N ASP A 451 -17.06 -5.28 -3.32
CA ASP A 451 -17.75 -4.69 -4.46
C ASP A 451 -17.40 -3.21 -4.60
N LEU A 452 -17.42 -2.69 -5.83
CA LEU A 452 -17.44 -1.25 -6.09
C LEU A 452 -18.72 -0.68 -5.48
N LYS A 453 -18.55 0.30 -4.58
CA LYS A 453 -19.67 1.04 -3.98
C LYS A 453 -19.70 2.44 -4.56
N THR A 454 -20.84 2.85 -5.09
CA THR A 454 -21.07 4.24 -5.47
C THR A 454 -21.29 5.07 -4.21
N VAL A 455 -20.45 6.08 -4.00
CA VAL A 455 -20.55 7.05 -2.91
C VAL A 455 -20.57 8.47 -3.49
N ILE A 456 -21.14 9.42 -2.75
CA ILE A 456 -21.32 10.79 -3.23
C ILE A 456 -20.29 11.70 -2.56
N LYS A 457 -19.60 12.53 -3.36
CA LYS A 457 -18.63 13.52 -2.87
C LYS A 457 -19.31 14.57 -1.98
N ALA A 458 -18.90 14.64 -0.72
CA ALA A 458 -19.42 15.59 0.28
C ALA A 458 -18.43 16.73 0.57
N LYS A 459 -18.94 17.92 0.92
CA LYS A 459 -18.14 19.03 1.47
C LYS A 459 -17.73 18.83 2.93
N THR A 460 -18.37 17.89 3.60
CA THR A 460 -18.39 17.74 5.05
C THR A 460 -17.06 17.20 5.61
N THR A 461 -16.64 17.76 6.75
CA THR A 461 -15.58 17.24 7.61
C THR A 461 -16.20 16.39 8.72
N LEU A 462 -15.86 15.11 8.78
CA LEU A 462 -16.29 14.21 9.84
C LEU A 462 -15.26 14.20 10.97
N VAL A 463 -15.66 14.60 12.17
CA VAL A 463 -14.82 14.52 13.38
C VAL A 463 -15.33 13.39 14.26
N VAL A 464 -14.47 12.42 14.53
CA VAL A 464 -14.75 11.33 15.46
C VAL A 464 -13.98 11.59 16.75
N ALA A 465 -14.70 11.74 17.85
CA ALA A 465 -14.11 12.01 19.15
C ALA A 465 -14.68 11.07 20.24
N PRO A 466 -13.98 10.91 21.37
CA PRO A 466 -14.53 10.25 22.55
C PRO A 466 -15.81 10.92 23.07
N ASP A 467 -16.75 10.12 23.59
CA ASP A 467 -18.04 10.61 24.12
C ASP A 467 -17.86 11.72 25.19
N SER A 468 -16.78 11.67 25.97
CA SER A 468 -16.48 12.63 27.04
C SER A 468 -16.15 14.04 26.56
N ILE A 469 -15.58 14.20 25.35
CA ILE A 469 -15.11 15.49 24.84
C ILE A 469 -15.89 15.99 23.62
N LEU A 470 -16.80 15.16 23.07
CA LEU A 470 -17.62 15.52 21.91
C LEU A 470 -18.41 16.82 22.13
N LYS A 471 -19.02 16.97 23.31
CA LYS A 471 -19.79 18.18 23.64
C LYS A 471 -18.90 19.43 23.65
N GLN A 472 -17.70 19.32 24.21
CA GLN A 472 -16.72 20.41 24.22
C GLN A 472 -16.32 20.79 22.78
N TRP A 473 -16.06 19.81 21.92
CA TRP A 473 -15.75 20.05 20.50
C TRP A 473 -16.85 20.85 19.80
N VAL A 474 -18.11 20.44 19.98
CA VAL A 474 -19.27 21.10 19.36
C VAL A 474 -19.39 22.54 19.84
N GLU A 475 -19.36 22.76 21.16
CA GLU A 475 -19.48 24.10 21.76
C GLU A 475 -18.32 25.01 21.35
N GLU A 476 -17.10 24.47 21.28
CA GLU A 476 -15.91 25.22 20.92
C GLU A 476 -15.94 25.63 19.44
N VAL A 477 -16.29 24.73 18.52
CA VAL A 477 -16.45 25.08 17.09
C VAL A 477 -17.57 26.08 16.88
N MET A 478 -18.72 25.92 17.55
CA MET A 478 -19.83 26.87 17.45
C MET A 478 -19.46 28.27 17.93
N ARG A 479 -18.59 28.36 18.96
CA ARG A 479 -18.08 29.63 19.49
C ARG A 479 -17.00 30.25 18.61
N LEU A 480 -16.07 29.44 18.09
CA LEU A 480 -14.91 29.91 17.32
C LEU A 480 -15.27 30.26 15.88
N ALA A 481 -16.16 29.49 15.25
CA ALA A 481 -16.52 29.59 13.84
C ALA A 481 -18.05 29.45 13.68
N PRO A 482 -18.85 30.43 14.11
CA PRO A 482 -20.31 30.37 14.10
C PRO A 482 -20.91 30.26 12.69
N SER A 483 -20.12 30.62 11.67
CA SER A 483 -20.48 30.44 10.27
C SER A 483 -20.53 28.99 9.85
N LEU A 484 -19.82 28.05 10.50
CA LEU A 484 -19.81 26.64 10.13
C LEU A 484 -21.09 25.94 10.57
N ALA A 485 -21.77 25.23 9.66
CA ALA A 485 -22.92 24.41 10.01
C ALA A 485 -22.46 23.09 10.65
N VAL A 486 -22.90 22.84 11.87
CA VAL A 486 -22.46 21.70 12.70
C VAL A 486 -23.65 20.82 13.08
N THR A 487 -23.47 19.49 13.04
CA THR A 487 -24.44 18.53 13.61
C THR A 487 -23.72 17.36 14.29
N VAL A 488 -24.44 16.64 15.16
CA VAL A 488 -23.95 15.42 15.82
C VAL A 488 -24.71 14.22 15.28
N TYR A 489 -23.98 13.28 14.68
CA TYR A 489 -24.53 12.01 14.23
C TYR A 489 -24.68 11.01 15.38
N GLN A 490 -25.93 10.67 15.70
CA GLN A 490 -26.32 9.82 16.83
C GLN A 490 -26.79 8.41 16.43
N GLY A 491 -26.62 8.05 15.15
CA GLY A 491 -27.03 6.75 14.61
C GLY A 491 -28.37 6.75 13.88
N VAL A 492 -28.56 5.73 13.05
CA VAL A 492 -29.70 5.59 12.13
C VAL A 492 -31.06 5.68 12.84
N ASP A 493 -31.19 5.02 14.00
CA ASP A 493 -32.44 4.94 14.77
C ASP A 493 -32.87 6.28 15.39
N LYS A 494 -31.99 7.28 15.41
CA LYS A 494 -32.25 8.59 16.02
C LYS A 494 -32.82 9.62 15.05
N TYR A 495 -33.10 9.24 13.80
CA TYR A 495 -33.69 10.11 12.78
C TYR A 495 -35.09 9.62 12.35
N PRO A 496 -36.12 9.77 13.21
CA PRO A 496 -37.48 9.28 12.92
C PRO A 496 -38.12 9.99 11.71
N ARG A 497 -37.91 11.30 11.55
CA ARG A 497 -38.40 12.09 10.40
C ARG A 497 -37.86 11.59 9.05
N LEU A 498 -36.66 11.02 9.07
CA LEU A 498 -36.00 10.43 7.89
C LEU A 498 -36.35 8.93 7.70
N ARG A 499 -37.31 8.40 8.47
CA ARG A 499 -37.78 7.00 8.45
C ARG A 499 -36.67 5.97 8.63
N GLY A 500 -35.56 6.33 9.28
CA GLY A 500 -34.38 5.47 9.40
C GLY A 500 -33.73 5.09 8.05
N ASN A 501 -34.03 5.82 6.97
CA ASN A 501 -33.44 5.56 5.67
C ASN A 501 -31.99 6.07 5.62
N ALA A 502 -31.03 5.16 5.50
CA ALA A 502 -29.62 5.49 5.50
C ALA A 502 -29.20 6.47 4.39
N GLY A 503 -29.84 6.39 3.22
CA GLY A 503 -29.58 7.30 2.11
C GLY A 503 -30.00 8.74 2.40
N MET A 504 -31.16 8.91 3.04
CA MET A 504 -31.67 10.24 3.42
C MET A 504 -30.86 10.84 4.57
N ILE A 505 -30.43 10.01 5.51
CA ILE A 505 -29.51 10.44 6.57
C ILE A 505 -28.16 10.86 5.99
N ALA A 506 -27.65 10.13 4.99
CA ALA A 506 -26.43 10.56 4.30
C ALA A 506 -26.62 11.91 3.58
N GLU A 507 -27.75 12.12 2.90
CA GLU A 507 -28.10 13.42 2.30
C GLU A 507 -28.15 14.54 3.35
N TYR A 508 -28.80 14.30 4.48
CA TYR A 508 -28.84 15.21 5.62
C TYR A 508 -27.44 15.60 6.11
N LEU A 509 -26.58 14.60 6.38
CA LEU A 509 -25.22 14.84 6.88
C LEU A 509 -24.35 15.64 5.91
N ARG A 510 -24.53 15.46 4.58
CA ARG A 510 -23.76 16.18 3.56
C ARG A 510 -24.04 17.68 3.48
N ARG A 511 -25.16 18.15 4.05
CA ARG A 511 -25.52 19.58 4.05
C ARG A 511 -24.74 20.38 5.11
N PHE A 512 -24.24 19.71 6.15
CA PHE A 512 -23.40 20.30 7.18
C PHE A 512 -21.94 20.40 6.73
N ASP A 513 -21.23 21.40 7.28
CA ASP A 513 -19.79 21.56 7.03
C ASP A 513 -18.98 20.67 7.96
N ILE A 514 -19.43 20.48 9.20
CA ILE A 514 -18.82 19.56 10.16
C ILE A 514 -19.87 18.63 10.75
N VAL A 515 -19.58 17.33 10.75
CA VAL A 515 -20.38 16.30 11.43
C VAL A 515 -19.54 15.70 12.53
N PHE A 516 -20.06 15.67 13.74
CA PHE A 516 -19.44 15.04 14.89
C PHE A 516 -20.03 13.65 15.15
N THR A 517 -19.21 12.69 15.55
CA THR A 517 -19.70 11.39 16.02
C THR A 517 -18.71 10.77 17.00
N THR A 518 -19.09 9.65 17.61
CA THR A 518 -18.30 8.98 18.64
C THR A 518 -17.79 7.63 18.20
N TYR A 519 -16.69 7.20 18.81
CA TYR A 519 -16.14 5.86 18.57
C TYR A 519 -17.12 4.75 18.94
N THR A 520 -17.94 4.96 19.98
CA THR A 520 -18.98 4.01 20.38
C THR A 520 -20.06 3.90 19.31
N MET A 521 -20.43 5.00 18.66
CA MET A 521 -21.40 5.01 17.57
C MET A 521 -20.86 4.31 16.31
N ILE A 522 -19.67 4.70 15.86
CA ILE A 522 -19.02 4.09 14.68
C ILE A 522 -18.80 2.58 14.86
N SER A 523 -18.53 2.11 16.09
CA SER A 523 -18.39 0.70 16.43
C SER A 523 -19.68 -0.11 16.26
N LYS A 524 -20.84 0.50 16.59
CA LYS A 524 -22.16 -0.10 16.39
C LYS A 524 -22.50 -0.25 14.92
N GLU A 525 -21.98 0.65 14.07
CA GLU A 525 -22.27 0.64 12.63
C GLU A 525 -21.41 -0.32 11.81
N LEU A 526 -20.41 -0.95 12.42
CA LEU A 526 -19.47 -1.80 11.69
C LEU A 526 -20.18 -2.88 10.87
N ASP A 527 -21.22 -3.53 11.41
CA ASP A 527 -21.90 -4.62 10.71
C ASP A 527 -22.67 -4.10 9.47
N TYR A 528 -23.23 -2.89 9.55
CA TYR A 528 -23.87 -2.21 8.41
C TYR A 528 -22.84 -1.71 7.39
N ALA A 529 -21.69 -1.24 7.86
CA ALA A 529 -20.57 -0.87 7.00
C ALA A 529 -19.99 -2.09 6.27
N LEU A 530 -19.97 -3.24 6.97
CA LEU A 530 -19.46 -4.48 6.42
C LEU A 530 -20.42 -5.16 5.43
N TYR A 531 -21.66 -4.70 5.33
CA TYR A 531 -22.66 -5.27 4.44
C TYR A 531 -22.22 -5.17 2.96
N SER A 532 -22.35 -6.31 2.26
CA SER A 532 -22.24 -6.45 0.80
C SER A 532 -23.44 -7.27 0.32
N ALA A 533 -24.08 -6.79 -0.75
CA ALA A 533 -25.25 -7.44 -1.34
C ALA A 533 -24.94 -8.82 -1.94
N ARG A 534 -23.66 -9.16 -2.20
CA ARG A 534 -23.25 -10.47 -2.74
C ARG A 534 -23.35 -11.61 -1.72
N ASN A 535 -23.26 -11.33 -0.42
CA ASN A 535 -23.06 -12.36 0.61
C ASN A 535 -24.33 -12.78 1.37
N LYS A 536 -25.50 -12.17 1.12
CA LYS A 536 -26.78 -12.60 1.70
C LYS A 536 -27.96 -12.23 0.80
N PRO A 537 -28.48 -13.14 -0.04
CA PRO A 537 -29.77 -12.91 -0.68
C PRO A 537 -30.86 -12.97 0.39
N THR A 538 -31.48 -11.85 0.69
CA THR A 538 -32.71 -11.82 1.49
C THR A 538 -33.90 -12.33 0.66
N ARG A 539 -34.88 -12.95 1.31
CA ARG A 539 -36.09 -13.51 0.68
C ARG A 539 -36.89 -12.45 -0.12
N THR A 540 -36.76 -11.18 0.24
CA THR A 540 -37.31 -10.00 -0.44
C THR A 540 -36.49 -9.59 -1.67
N ALA A 541 -35.17 -9.74 -1.65
CA ALA A 541 -34.30 -9.45 -2.80
C ALA A 541 -34.56 -10.41 -3.97
N SER A 542 -34.85 -11.69 -3.71
CA SER A 542 -35.21 -12.66 -4.75
C SER A 542 -36.52 -12.32 -5.49
N LYS A 543 -37.48 -11.66 -4.82
CA LYS A 543 -38.77 -11.28 -5.41
C LYS A 543 -38.68 -9.98 -6.24
N ARG A 544 -37.73 -9.09 -5.93
CA ARG A 544 -37.44 -7.87 -6.74
C ARG A 544 -36.47 -8.15 -7.88
N LYS A 545 -35.54 -9.10 -7.73
CA LYS A 545 -34.61 -9.50 -8.81
C LYS A 545 -35.33 -10.12 -10.02
N SER A 546 -36.48 -10.77 -9.82
CA SER A 546 -37.31 -11.24 -10.94
C SER A 546 -37.98 -10.10 -11.71
N MET A 547 -38.35 -8.99 -11.04
CA MET A 547 -38.94 -7.82 -11.71
C MET A 547 -37.89 -6.96 -12.44
N VAL A 548 -36.65 -6.90 -11.93
CA VAL A 548 -35.56 -6.16 -12.58
C VAL A 548 -35.02 -6.93 -13.79
N ASN A 549 -34.93 -8.25 -13.73
CA ASN A 549 -34.49 -9.05 -14.88
C ASN A 549 -35.44 -8.95 -16.08
N GLU A 550 -36.74 -8.77 -15.86
CA GLU A 550 -37.71 -8.50 -16.95
C GLU A 550 -37.50 -7.12 -17.62
N ALA A 551 -36.86 -6.16 -16.93
CA ALA A 551 -36.53 -4.85 -17.50
C ALA A 551 -35.15 -4.80 -18.18
N VAL A 552 -34.20 -5.63 -17.71
CA VAL A 552 -32.77 -5.59 -18.12
C VAL A 552 -32.49 -6.39 -19.40
N ASP A 553 -33.36 -7.33 -19.81
CA ASP A 553 -33.24 -8.03 -21.11
C ASP A 553 -33.48 -7.12 -22.33
N SER A 554 -33.65 -5.81 -22.11
CA SER A 554 -33.80 -4.81 -23.17
C SER A 554 -32.90 -3.58 -22.95
N LYS A 555 -31.57 -3.74 -23.04
CA LYS A 555 -30.61 -2.78 -23.66
C LYS A 555 -29.16 -3.08 -23.28
N SER A 556 -28.35 -3.38 -24.29
CA SER A 556 -26.89 -3.36 -24.26
C SER A 556 -26.37 -2.25 -25.19
N SER A 557 -26.15 -1.07 -24.62
CA SER A 557 -25.42 0.06 -25.22
C SER A 557 -25.24 1.09 -24.11
N VAL A 558 -24.08 1.74 -24.05
CA VAL A 558 -23.72 2.81 -23.09
C VAL A 558 -24.95 3.58 -22.61
N ASP A 559 -25.31 3.41 -21.34
CA ASP A 559 -26.63 3.76 -20.81
C ASP A 559 -26.88 5.28 -20.86
N PRO A 560 -27.72 5.78 -21.79
CA PRO A 560 -28.09 7.19 -21.86
C PRO A 560 -28.85 7.62 -20.60
N GLY A 561 -29.38 6.65 -19.83
CA GLY A 561 -30.03 6.88 -18.56
C GLY A 561 -29.09 7.41 -17.47
N ARG A 562 -27.78 7.14 -17.51
CA ARG A 562 -26.82 7.61 -16.49
C ARG A 562 -26.59 9.12 -16.57
N GLU A 563 -26.39 9.66 -17.77
CA GLU A 563 -26.29 11.11 -17.99
C GLU A 563 -27.63 11.81 -17.75
N GLU A 564 -28.74 11.20 -18.17
CA GLU A 564 -30.08 11.75 -17.92
C GLU A 564 -30.44 11.71 -16.41
N LEU A 565 -29.99 10.69 -15.66
CA LEU A 565 -30.11 10.60 -14.21
C LEU A 565 -29.21 11.62 -13.50
N LEU A 566 -27.99 11.84 -13.97
CA LEU A 566 -27.09 12.88 -13.47
C LEU A 566 -27.65 14.29 -13.72
N GLN A 567 -28.25 14.52 -14.90
CA GLN A 567 -28.92 15.77 -15.22
C GLN A 567 -30.20 15.96 -14.41
N LYS A 568 -31.02 14.91 -14.23
CA LYS A 568 -32.18 14.93 -13.32
C LYS A 568 -31.78 15.15 -11.87
N TYR A 569 -30.67 14.56 -11.43
CA TYR A 569 -30.10 14.75 -10.09
C TYR A 569 -29.61 16.19 -9.90
N THR A 570 -28.86 16.72 -10.87
CA THR A 570 -28.40 18.12 -10.86
C THR A 570 -29.57 19.10 -10.87
N ALA A 571 -30.60 18.84 -11.68
CA ALA A 571 -31.81 19.66 -11.77
C ALA A 571 -32.70 19.55 -10.51
N MET A 572 -32.86 18.37 -9.91
CA MET A 572 -33.54 18.22 -8.62
C MET A 572 -32.76 18.87 -7.48
N PHE A 573 -31.43 18.81 -7.51
CA PHE A 573 -30.58 19.43 -6.50
C PHE A 573 -30.63 20.96 -6.59
N GLN A 574 -30.61 21.52 -7.80
CA GLN A 574 -30.87 22.95 -8.02
C GLN A 574 -32.23 23.41 -7.47
N LEU A 575 -33.24 22.52 -7.44
CA LEU A 575 -34.56 22.79 -6.87
C LEU A 575 -34.68 22.54 -5.35
N THR A 576 -33.76 21.78 -4.74
CA THR A 576 -33.66 21.48 -3.28
C THR A 576 -32.55 22.28 -2.58
N ILE A 577 -32.06 23.35 -3.20
CA ILE A 577 -31.35 24.44 -2.52
C ILE A 577 -32.39 25.54 -2.26
N ARG A 578 -33.40 25.27 -1.43
CA ARG A 578 -34.28 26.35 -0.92
C ARG A 578 -33.76 26.93 0.38
N THR A 579 -33.09 26.10 1.17
CA THR A 579 -32.59 26.46 2.49
C THR A 579 -31.16 26.98 2.34
N GLU A 580 -31.02 28.27 2.04
CA GLU A 580 -29.72 28.94 2.10
C GLU A 580 -29.15 28.82 3.51
N LYS A 581 -27.89 28.39 3.60
CA LYS A 581 -27.17 28.29 4.87
C LYS A 581 -27.16 29.69 5.53
N PRO A 582 -27.71 29.85 6.75
CA PRO A 582 -27.71 31.15 7.40
C PRO A 582 -26.30 31.56 7.84
N LYS A 583 -26.06 32.87 7.98
CA LYS A 583 -24.76 33.42 8.42
C LYS A 583 -24.30 32.86 9.77
N VAL A 584 -25.25 32.57 10.66
CA VAL A 584 -25.03 31.83 11.90
C VAL A 584 -25.84 30.55 11.80
N ALA A 585 -25.17 29.43 11.55
CA ALA A 585 -25.83 28.17 11.21
C ALA A 585 -26.46 27.45 12.42
N ASN A 586 -25.95 27.75 13.63
CA ASN A 586 -26.17 26.91 14.81
C ASN A 586 -27.11 27.55 15.85
N LEU A 587 -27.97 28.49 15.44
CA LEU A 587 -28.93 29.14 16.35
C LEU A 587 -30.07 28.20 16.76
N LYS A 588 -30.57 28.44 17.96
CA LYS A 588 -31.73 27.77 18.55
C LYS A 588 -32.76 28.81 18.94
N SER A 589 -33.95 28.76 18.34
CA SER A 589 -35.06 29.67 18.68
C SER A 589 -35.88 29.21 19.90
N GLY A 590 -35.48 28.13 20.58
CA GLY A 590 -36.15 27.60 21.78
C GLY A 590 -35.32 26.57 22.57
N ASP A 591 -35.94 25.91 23.56
CA ASP A 591 -35.32 24.91 24.45
C ASP A 591 -35.06 23.53 23.77
N ASP A 592 -35.24 23.45 22.45
CA ASP A 592 -35.09 22.19 21.74
C ASP A 592 -33.62 21.73 21.63
N ALA A 593 -33.45 20.41 21.60
CA ALA A 593 -32.14 19.79 21.44
C ALA A 593 -31.52 20.10 20.06
N GLU A 594 -32.35 20.27 19.03
CA GLU A 594 -31.97 20.52 17.63
C GLU A 594 -31.92 22.01 17.30
N THR A 595 -31.03 22.39 16.39
CA THR A 595 -30.94 23.76 15.84
C THR A 595 -32.07 24.04 14.84
N ASP A 596 -32.36 25.32 14.60
CA ASP A 596 -33.41 25.71 13.66
C ASP A 596 -33.07 25.26 12.23
N TYR A 597 -31.77 25.26 11.88
CA TYR A 597 -31.28 24.77 10.60
C TYR A 597 -31.46 23.24 10.46
N GLU A 598 -31.16 22.47 11.51
CA GLU A 598 -31.38 21.01 11.51
C GLU A 598 -32.86 20.67 11.29
N LYS A 599 -33.77 21.36 12.00
CA LYS A 599 -35.21 21.14 11.84
C LYS A 599 -35.70 21.45 10.44
N ALA A 600 -35.36 22.63 9.92
CA ALA A 600 -35.76 23.04 8.57
C ALA A 600 -35.29 22.04 7.50
N LEU A 601 -34.07 21.52 7.65
CA LEU A 601 -33.53 20.52 6.73
C LEU A 601 -34.22 19.16 6.87
N GLN A 602 -34.49 18.70 8.09
CA GLN A 602 -35.23 17.46 8.30
C GLN A 602 -36.64 17.55 7.70
N ASP A 603 -37.33 18.68 7.88
CA ASP A 603 -38.68 18.91 7.33
C ASP A 603 -38.65 18.95 5.79
N GLU A 604 -37.64 19.58 5.17
CA GLU A 604 -37.44 19.59 3.72
C GLU A 604 -37.25 18.16 3.18
N LEU A 605 -36.39 17.37 3.82
CA LEU A 605 -36.12 16.00 3.43
C LEU A 605 -37.33 15.09 3.66
N GLU A 606 -38.08 15.28 4.75
CA GLU A 606 -39.32 14.55 5.02
C GLU A 606 -40.36 14.80 3.93
N LEU A 607 -40.57 16.06 3.55
CA LEU A 607 -41.45 16.41 2.43
C LEU A 607 -40.98 15.77 1.11
N SER A 608 -39.67 15.71 0.86
CA SER A 608 -39.13 15.06 -0.34
C SER A 608 -39.44 13.55 -0.39
N ILE A 609 -39.44 12.89 0.78
CA ILE A 609 -39.80 11.48 0.94
C ILE A 609 -41.28 11.27 0.65
N GLU A 610 -42.16 12.16 1.16
CA GLU A 610 -43.60 12.08 0.92
C GLU A 610 -43.96 12.25 -0.56
N HIS A 611 -43.26 13.13 -1.26
CA HIS A 611 -43.49 13.39 -2.68
C HIS A 611 -42.79 12.39 -3.63
N ASN A 612 -42.19 11.30 -3.11
CA ASN A 612 -41.45 10.28 -3.88
C ASN A 612 -40.32 10.84 -4.77
N ASN A 613 -39.80 12.01 -4.45
CA ASN A 613 -38.71 12.67 -5.17
C ASN A 613 -37.32 12.13 -4.78
N ILE A 614 -37.27 10.98 -4.10
CA ILE A 614 -36.02 10.36 -3.66
C ILE A 614 -35.26 9.84 -4.88
N PRO A 615 -34.00 10.29 -5.10
CA PRO A 615 -33.14 9.76 -6.15
C PRO A 615 -33.02 8.23 -6.08
N ASP A 616 -33.01 7.57 -7.23
CA ASP A 616 -32.94 6.10 -7.34
C ASP A 616 -31.74 5.49 -6.59
N ILE A 617 -30.64 6.25 -6.48
CA ILE A 617 -29.43 5.89 -5.73
C ILE A 617 -29.76 5.53 -4.26
N TYR A 618 -30.74 6.19 -3.65
CA TYR A 618 -31.12 5.98 -2.25
C TYR A 618 -32.27 5.00 -2.06
N ARG A 619 -32.98 4.61 -3.14
CA ARG A 619 -34.16 3.72 -3.05
C ARG A 619 -33.80 2.30 -2.63
N ASN A 620 -32.53 1.88 -2.75
CA ASN A 620 -32.07 0.51 -2.52
C ASN A 620 -31.08 0.34 -1.35
N GLN A 621 -31.00 1.29 -0.42
CA GLN A 621 -29.94 1.34 0.61
C GLN A 621 -30.43 1.07 2.05
N GLU A 622 -31.50 0.28 2.23
CA GLU A 622 -32.11 -0.02 3.55
C GLU A 622 -31.17 -0.71 4.57
N TYR A 623 -30.02 -1.25 4.13
CA TYR A 623 -29.10 -2.01 4.98
C TYR A 623 -27.63 -1.55 4.87
N GLN A 624 -27.41 -0.24 4.80
CA GLN A 624 -26.07 0.36 4.77
C GLN A 624 -25.89 1.41 5.88
N SER A 625 -24.65 1.64 6.32
CA SER A 625 -24.33 2.76 7.20
C SER A 625 -24.38 4.07 6.40
N PRO A 626 -25.05 5.13 6.89
CA PRO A 626 -25.07 6.44 6.23
C PRO A 626 -23.67 7.01 5.98
N LEU A 627 -22.74 6.74 6.91
CA LEU A 627 -21.35 7.18 6.84
C LEU A 627 -20.58 6.52 5.68
N MET A 628 -21.09 5.41 5.13
CA MET A 628 -20.46 4.70 4.01
C MET A 628 -20.98 5.13 2.63
N LEU A 629 -21.97 6.02 2.59
CA LEU A 629 -22.62 6.49 1.35
C LEU A 629 -22.05 7.82 0.85
N SER A 630 -21.24 8.48 1.68
CA SER A 630 -20.65 9.78 1.37
C SER A 630 -19.13 9.70 1.46
N GLN A 631 -18.44 10.27 0.46
CA GLN A 631 -17.01 10.55 0.57
C GLN A 631 -16.83 11.90 1.26
N PHE A 632 -16.53 11.85 2.55
CA PHE A 632 -16.21 13.03 3.34
C PHE A 632 -15.00 13.76 2.79
N TRP A 633 -15.01 15.09 2.89
CA TRP A 633 -13.86 15.91 2.48
C TRP A 633 -12.67 15.62 3.39
N ARG A 634 -12.93 15.59 4.70
CA ARG A 634 -11.95 15.24 5.73
C ARG A 634 -12.57 14.24 6.70
N VAL A 635 -11.77 13.32 7.20
CA VAL A 635 -12.08 12.56 8.42
C VAL A 635 -10.96 12.79 9.42
N VAL A 636 -11.34 13.31 10.59
CA VAL A 636 -10.46 13.62 11.71
C VAL A 636 -10.77 12.65 12.85
N LEU A 637 -9.79 11.86 13.26
CA LEU A 637 -9.88 11.02 14.46
C LEU A 637 -9.19 11.73 15.62
N ASP A 638 -9.96 12.26 16.55
CA ASP A 638 -9.43 12.86 17.77
C ASP A 638 -9.15 11.81 18.84
N GLU A 639 -8.04 11.97 19.55
CA GLU A 639 -7.52 10.96 20.47
C GLU A 639 -7.39 9.57 19.82
N VAL A 640 -6.83 9.51 18.60
CA VAL A 640 -6.74 8.28 17.78
C VAL A 640 -6.10 7.09 18.50
N GLN A 641 -5.25 7.34 19.50
CA GLN A 641 -4.66 6.33 20.38
C GLN A 641 -5.70 5.57 21.23
N MET A 642 -6.95 6.02 21.31
CA MET A 642 -8.04 5.29 21.97
C MET A 642 -8.58 4.14 21.14
N VAL A 643 -8.35 4.15 19.82
CA VAL A 643 -8.81 3.12 18.89
C VAL A 643 -7.65 2.44 18.15
N SER A 644 -6.42 2.58 18.65
CA SER A 644 -5.20 2.09 18.00
C SER A 644 -5.06 0.56 17.91
N SER A 645 -6.02 -0.22 18.39
CA SER A 645 -6.05 -1.68 18.17
C SER A 645 -6.69 -2.02 16.82
N LYS A 646 -5.96 -2.77 15.99
CA LYS A 646 -6.42 -3.29 14.68
C LYS A 646 -7.72 -4.11 14.77
N PHE A 647 -7.97 -4.71 15.95
CA PHE A 647 -9.15 -5.52 16.23
C PHE A 647 -10.34 -4.71 16.78
N SER A 648 -10.14 -3.43 17.08
CA SER A 648 -11.22 -2.57 17.55
C SER A 648 -12.25 -2.41 16.44
N ARG A 649 -13.52 -2.71 16.76
CA ARG A 649 -14.63 -2.50 15.83
C ARG A 649 -14.76 -1.03 15.41
N ALA A 650 -14.50 -0.11 16.34
CA ALA A 650 -14.49 1.33 16.07
C ALA A 650 -13.42 1.68 15.03
N PHE A 651 -12.21 1.13 15.17
CA PHE A 651 -11.12 1.37 14.23
C PHE A 651 -11.41 0.78 12.85
N GLN A 652 -11.89 -0.47 12.80
CA GLN A 652 -12.24 -1.12 11.53
C GLN A 652 -13.31 -0.33 10.78
N SER A 653 -14.31 0.17 11.49
CA SER A 653 -15.38 0.98 10.90
C SER A 653 -14.83 2.34 10.44
N ALA A 654 -14.06 3.05 11.27
CA ALA A 654 -13.40 4.30 10.90
C ALA A 654 -12.46 4.16 9.68
N ALA A 655 -11.72 3.06 9.60
CA ALA A 655 -10.83 2.78 8.46
C ALA A 655 -11.60 2.63 7.14
N LEU A 656 -12.84 2.13 7.18
CA LEU A 656 -13.71 1.93 6.00
C LEU A 656 -14.40 3.21 5.52
N ILE A 657 -14.56 4.23 6.37
CA ILE A 657 -15.30 5.46 6.02
C ILE A 657 -14.68 6.12 4.78
N PRO A 658 -15.44 6.31 3.68
CA PRO A 658 -14.94 6.95 2.48
C PRO A 658 -14.54 8.39 2.77
N ARG A 659 -13.30 8.75 2.41
CA ARG A 659 -12.71 10.06 2.70
C ARG A 659 -11.69 10.46 1.67
N PHE A 660 -11.56 11.76 1.44
CA PHE A 660 -10.45 12.33 0.67
C PHE A 660 -9.25 12.57 1.60
N HIS A 661 -9.32 13.54 2.52
CA HIS A 661 -8.28 13.79 3.52
C HIS A 661 -8.46 12.94 4.80
N ALA A 662 -7.35 12.45 5.36
CA ALA A 662 -7.31 11.67 6.59
C ALA A 662 -6.36 12.32 7.61
N TRP A 663 -6.91 12.64 8.78
CA TRP A 663 -6.20 13.27 9.88
C TRP A 663 -6.35 12.46 11.16
N GLY A 664 -5.22 12.06 11.76
CA GLY A 664 -5.17 11.59 13.14
C GLY A 664 -4.78 12.75 14.04
N VAL A 665 -5.43 12.90 15.19
CA VAL A 665 -5.14 13.93 16.18
C VAL A 665 -4.92 13.24 17.52
N SER A 666 -3.83 13.59 18.22
CA SER A 666 -3.43 12.91 19.46
C SER A 666 -2.48 13.76 20.29
N GLY A 667 -2.52 13.65 21.62
CA GLY A 667 -1.40 14.08 22.46
C GLY A 667 -0.29 13.03 22.61
N THR A 668 -0.63 11.76 22.50
CA THR A 668 0.27 10.62 22.73
C THR A 668 -0.05 9.50 21.74
N PRO A 669 0.47 9.57 20.49
CA PRO A 669 0.08 8.65 19.43
C PRO A 669 0.45 7.19 19.70
N ILE A 670 1.51 6.93 20.49
CA ILE A 670 1.90 5.59 20.93
C ILE A 670 1.75 5.48 22.44
N LYS A 671 1.00 4.46 22.90
CA LYS A 671 0.73 4.21 24.33
C LYS A 671 1.47 2.98 24.87
N LYS A 672 1.39 1.85 24.16
CA LYS A 672 1.92 0.57 24.66
C LYS A 672 3.01 0.03 23.75
N ASP A 673 2.64 -0.27 22.50
CA ASP A 673 3.51 -0.94 21.53
C ASP A 673 3.37 -0.29 20.14
N PHE A 674 4.33 -0.55 19.26
CA PHE A 674 4.31 -0.08 17.86
C PHE A 674 3.13 -0.63 17.02
N ASN A 675 2.37 -1.60 17.55
CA ASN A 675 1.10 -2.01 16.96
C ASN A 675 0.07 -0.86 16.90
N ASP A 676 0.14 0.08 17.84
CA ASP A 676 -0.71 1.27 17.87
C ASP A 676 -0.46 2.14 16.62
N LEU A 677 0.81 2.30 16.26
CA LEU A 677 1.25 3.06 15.08
C LEU A 677 0.72 2.44 13.79
N HIS A 678 0.78 1.11 13.64
CA HIS A 678 0.28 0.46 12.44
C HIS A 678 -1.21 0.73 12.19
N SER A 679 -2.04 0.75 13.23
CA SER A 679 -3.45 1.11 13.06
C SER A 679 -3.58 2.56 12.58
N ILE A 680 -2.84 3.49 13.17
CA ILE A 680 -2.84 4.89 12.71
C ILE A 680 -2.43 4.97 11.22
N LEU A 681 -1.34 4.33 10.82
CA LEU A 681 -0.86 4.30 9.43
C LEU A 681 -1.90 3.69 8.47
N LYS A 682 -2.61 2.64 8.90
CA LYS A 682 -3.70 2.04 8.14
C LYS A 682 -4.89 2.97 7.97
N PHE A 683 -5.28 3.71 9.01
CA PHE A 683 -6.33 4.73 8.88
C PHE A 683 -5.90 5.86 7.94
N LEU A 684 -4.65 6.32 8.04
CA LEU A 684 -4.11 7.36 7.16
C LEU A 684 -3.92 6.87 5.71
N LYS A 685 -4.06 5.56 5.44
CA LYS A 685 -3.79 4.93 4.14
C LYS A 685 -2.35 5.24 3.67
N LEU A 686 -1.38 5.14 4.58
CA LEU A 686 0.03 5.37 4.25
C LEU A 686 0.64 4.07 3.69
N ASP A 687 0.92 4.06 2.39
CA ASP A 687 1.62 2.96 1.72
C ASP A 687 3.12 3.00 2.06
N PRO A 688 3.78 1.84 2.26
CA PRO A 688 3.27 0.47 2.12
C PRO A 688 2.67 -0.14 3.39
N PHE A 689 2.48 0.66 4.44
CA PHE A 689 2.18 0.17 5.80
C PHE A 689 0.68 -0.03 6.10
N CYS A 690 -0.21 0.29 5.16
CA CYS A 690 -1.65 0.17 5.34
C CYS A 690 -2.22 -1.24 5.13
N GLY A 691 -1.40 -2.18 4.63
CA GLY A 691 -1.76 -3.57 4.27
C GLY A 691 -1.91 -4.53 5.44
#